data_AF-A0A1W9WK70-F1
#
_entry.id   AF-A0A1W9WK70-F1
#
_cell.length_a   1.000
_cell.length_b   1.000
_cell.length_c   1.000
_cell.angle_alpha   90.00
_cell.angle_beta   90.00
_cell.angle_gamma   90.00
#
_symmetry.space_group_name_H-M   'P 1'
#
loop_
_entity.id
_entity.type
_entity.pdbx_description
1 polymer ?
#
loop_
_entity_poly.entity_id
_entity_poly.type
_entity_poly.pdbx_seq_one_letter_code
_entity_poly.pdbx_strand_id
1 'polypeptide(L)'
;MPIFLYFYYPNLPQSNTTGIIIKDLIFLIITIIIATLSMIISDSTSSALSQELQLEEFQSIPTSGAKDWEFFTIDNVSYLAVANRGELYTTSVDSKIYQWNGSSFVEYQSILTYNAWDWEFFTIGSDDYLAVANNNDNSNWNIDSKIYKWNGNSFEEFQSIPTIGGNDWEFFTIDSDDYLAMANYCDGTNTDRDVYSKIYKWNGTNFVEYQSILTTGAQDVEYFVIDNTQYLVVGNYFNGSTRNINSKIYRWNGANFIEFQSILTSGGHDWEFFTIDSNHYLAVANTNNDSASNINSVIYRWDGNSFIEFQSILTQGARDWKFFSIDNNHYLVVANVSDGSTKVINSVIYQWNGSSFTESQLILTNGAEDWEFFTIDNESYLAVANNQNDSTKNVDSKIYKCATESQTPNTPTTTPSQTMTPAPTATPIPVPPGIVPIMLQVEAGHRNIELDWNVTNNAEVTHYRIYRMLRNDGTGSFLNFDIIADNVLETVYFDEDSNLVPKATYCYLVEAMTANDTATVTSSLDLKDFISNVGGSTIYTPDDLFNPVPLILEDGTFYVEETAQYVLGDLNGNGVVQAADALLSLQFAVGQTPPSPPSQEQIFAGDPNGNGIIEAADASMILYYAVHGQWPPIPTTNQKPVRSGETTTIALVDVIGAAGSTIQMTLQATNLHNFAGGQFVVIYDKDVISGISNVTKGDKTTTFNLEFYDDGLGQLRIALADTKQLSGDGNIATISMTLAEDVTVGTNVTLRLADTKLNDLNGRDFITSFADNSLIKESAILSIGETVSEYFIYLPIVLK
;
A
#
# COMPACT_ATOMS: atom_id res chain seq x y z
N MET A 1 -64.42 8.53 73.51
CA MET A 1 -62.98 8.82 73.42
C MET A 1 -62.56 8.60 71.97
N PRO A 2 -61.85 9.55 71.34
CA PRO A 2 -61.83 9.79 69.89
C PRO A 2 -60.61 9.09 69.22
N ILE A 3 -60.44 9.00 67.89
CA ILE A 3 -60.49 10.06 66.86
C ILE A 3 -61.07 9.57 65.51
N PHE A 4 -61.90 10.44 64.95
CA PHE A 4 -62.59 10.48 63.65
C PHE A 4 -61.61 10.88 62.50
N LEU A 5 -61.87 10.67 61.21
CA LEU A 5 -63.01 11.19 60.44
C LEU A 5 -63.37 10.33 59.22
N TYR A 6 -64.67 10.34 58.94
CA TYR A 6 -65.40 9.64 57.89
C TYR A 6 -65.87 10.64 56.80
N PHE A 7 -66.56 10.07 55.80
CA PHE A 7 -67.61 10.60 54.90
C PHE A 7 -67.14 10.77 53.44
N TYR A 8 -67.90 10.50 52.37
CA TYR A 8 -69.22 9.89 52.12
C TYR A 8 -69.40 9.99 50.59
N TYR A 9 -69.95 8.99 49.90
CA TYR A 9 -70.38 9.11 48.51
C TYR A 9 -71.88 9.43 48.47
N PRO A 10 -72.34 10.50 47.77
CA PRO A 10 -73.74 10.63 47.43
C PRO A 10 -73.98 10.56 45.91
N ASN A 11 -74.90 9.66 45.55
CA ASN A 11 -75.97 9.85 44.58
C ASN A 11 -75.63 10.29 43.14
N LEU A 12 -75.78 9.35 42.19
CA LEU A 12 -76.19 9.68 40.82
C LEU A 12 -77.68 10.01 40.80
N PRO A 13 -78.09 11.07 40.07
CA PRO A 13 -79.41 11.11 39.45
C PRO A 13 -79.29 11.20 37.92
N GLN A 14 -80.04 10.33 37.25
CA GLN A 14 -80.50 10.50 35.88
C GLN A 14 -81.29 11.81 35.73
N SER A 15 -81.04 12.57 34.65
CA SER A 15 -82.10 12.98 33.69
C SER A 15 -81.57 13.99 32.68
N ASN A 16 -81.90 13.73 31.40
CA ASN A 16 -82.07 14.68 30.28
C ASN A 16 -80.79 15.39 29.82
N THR A 17 -80.25 15.16 28.62
CA THR A 17 -80.94 15.33 27.34
C THR A 17 -80.19 14.62 26.20
N THR A 18 -80.89 13.67 25.59
CA THR A 18 -80.94 13.35 24.15
C THR A 18 -80.20 14.31 23.22
N GLY A 19 -79.30 13.77 22.39
CA GLY A 19 -78.86 14.41 21.13
C GLY A 19 -77.36 14.38 20.83
N ILE A 20 -76.52 14.06 21.81
CA ILE A 20 -75.05 14.16 21.67
C ILE A 20 -74.39 12.80 21.37
N ILE A 21 -74.95 11.68 21.86
CA ILE A 21 -74.28 10.36 21.81
C ILE A 21 -74.27 9.70 20.40
N ILE A 22 -75.13 10.11 19.46
CA ILE A 22 -75.09 9.56 18.09
C ILE A 22 -74.05 10.28 17.21
N LYS A 23 -73.77 11.56 17.46
CA LYS A 23 -72.68 12.27 16.76
C LYS A 23 -71.31 11.77 17.22
N ASP A 24 -71.15 11.54 18.51
CA ASP A 24 -69.88 11.08 19.07
C ASP A 24 -69.58 9.61 18.72
N LEU A 25 -70.60 8.78 18.53
CA LEU A 25 -70.43 7.41 18.02
C LEU A 25 -70.03 7.39 16.53
N ILE A 26 -70.53 8.32 15.72
CA ILE A 26 -70.08 8.50 14.32
C ILE A 26 -68.66 9.07 14.28
N PHE A 27 -68.31 9.98 15.20
CA PHE A 27 -66.96 10.53 15.32
C PHE A 27 -65.95 9.45 15.74
N LEU A 28 -66.32 8.55 16.66
CA LEU A 28 -65.50 7.42 17.10
C LEU A 28 -65.26 6.40 15.96
N ILE A 29 -66.24 6.12 15.11
CA ILE A 29 -66.07 5.22 13.96
C ILE A 29 -65.18 5.85 12.87
N ILE A 30 -65.31 7.16 12.61
CA ILE A 30 -64.42 7.86 11.66
C ILE A 30 -63.00 7.97 12.23
N THR A 31 -62.84 8.14 13.55
CA THR A 31 -61.54 8.22 14.22
C THR A 31 -60.85 6.85 14.26
N ILE A 32 -61.59 5.75 14.42
CA ILE A 32 -61.04 4.39 14.32
C ILE A 32 -60.61 4.07 12.88
N ILE A 33 -61.37 4.48 11.86
CA ILE A 33 -61.00 4.28 10.45
C ILE A 33 -59.76 5.11 10.08
N ILE A 34 -59.69 6.37 10.52
CA ILE A 34 -58.51 7.23 10.33
C ILE A 34 -57.31 6.69 11.12
N ALA A 35 -57.48 6.18 12.34
CA ALA A 35 -56.40 5.57 13.11
C ALA A 35 -55.88 4.28 12.47
N THR A 36 -56.76 3.42 11.91
CA THR A 36 -56.31 2.24 11.15
C THR A 36 -55.67 2.60 9.82
N LEU A 37 -56.08 3.68 9.15
CA LEU A 37 -55.43 4.15 7.92
C LEU A 37 -54.09 4.86 8.19
N SER A 38 -53.97 5.54 9.34
CA SER A 38 -52.73 6.21 9.79
C SER A 38 -51.70 5.20 10.29
N MET A 39 -52.14 4.08 10.87
CA MET A 39 -51.26 2.99 11.31
C MET A 39 -50.89 2.03 10.16
N ILE A 40 -51.56 2.14 9.00
CA ILE A 40 -51.18 1.51 7.72
C ILE A 40 -50.24 2.42 6.90
N ILE A 41 -49.96 3.66 7.34
CA ILE A 41 -49.11 4.64 6.62
C ILE A 41 -47.82 5.02 7.41
N SER A 42 -47.46 4.30 8.47
CA SER A 42 -46.19 4.54 9.19
C SER A 42 -45.44 3.29 9.61
N ASP A 43 -45.55 2.20 8.84
CA ASP A 43 -44.60 1.08 8.90
C ASP A 43 -43.86 0.94 7.56
N SER A 44 -43.52 2.09 6.98
CA SER A 44 -42.59 2.25 5.87
C SER A 44 -41.24 2.73 6.40
N THR A 45 -40.67 1.98 7.34
CA THR A 45 -39.22 1.86 7.50
C THR A 45 -38.99 0.48 8.11
N SER A 46 -39.16 -0.56 7.29
CA SER A 46 -38.28 -1.71 7.44
C SER A 46 -36.87 -1.11 7.51
N SER A 47 -36.19 -1.28 8.63
CA SER A 47 -34.74 -1.17 8.67
C SER A 47 -34.25 -2.04 7.53
N ALA A 48 -33.88 -1.43 6.40
CA ALA A 48 -33.23 -2.12 5.33
C ALA A 48 -31.97 -2.70 5.97
N LEU A 49 -31.96 -4.01 6.14
CA LEU A 49 -30.71 -4.74 6.32
C LEU A 49 -29.83 -4.25 5.17
N SER A 50 -28.72 -3.58 5.48
CA SER A 50 -27.77 -3.13 4.47
C SER A 50 -27.40 -4.36 3.66
N GLN A 51 -27.78 -4.37 2.39
CA GLN A 51 -27.51 -5.49 1.52
C GLN A 51 -26.00 -5.45 1.23
N GLU A 52 -25.25 -6.35 1.87
CA GLU A 52 -23.80 -6.37 1.76
C GLU A 52 -23.39 -6.88 0.37
N LEU A 53 -22.52 -6.13 -0.31
CA LEU A 53 -21.96 -6.56 -1.59
C LEU A 53 -21.09 -7.78 -1.36
N GLN A 54 -21.38 -8.87 -2.07
CA GLN A 54 -20.55 -10.06 -2.07
C GLN A 54 -19.80 -10.15 -3.39
N LEU A 55 -18.49 -10.37 -3.31
CA LEU A 55 -17.64 -10.61 -4.47
C LEU A 55 -17.17 -12.06 -4.47
N GLU A 56 -17.51 -12.78 -5.54
CA GLU A 56 -16.98 -14.10 -5.81
C GLU A 56 -15.96 -13.99 -6.94
N GLU A 57 -14.74 -14.50 -6.75
CA GLU A 57 -13.77 -14.59 -7.84
C GLU A 57 -14.37 -15.46 -8.96
N PHE A 58 -14.61 -14.83 -10.11
CA PHE A 58 -15.25 -15.46 -11.25
C PHE A 58 -14.22 -16.02 -12.23
N GLN A 59 -13.16 -15.25 -12.51
CA GLN A 59 -12.11 -15.65 -13.44
C GLN A 59 -10.77 -15.02 -13.08
N SER A 60 -9.69 -15.79 -13.23
CA SER A 60 -8.30 -15.32 -13.19
C SER A 60 -7.73 -15.36 -14.60
N ILE A 61 -7.21 -14.23 -15.09
CA ILE A 61 -6.66 -14.07 -16.44
C ILE A 61 -5.17 -13.74 -16.34
N PRO A 62 -4.28 -14.58 -16.87
CA PRO A 62 -2.85 -14.28 -16.93
C PRO A 62 -2.59 -13.03 -17.78
N THR A 63 -2.01 -12.01 -17.15
CA THR A 63 -1.68 -10.72 -17.75
C THR A 63 -0.20 -10.38 -17.55
N SER A 64 0.32 -9.41 -18.30
CA SER A 64 1.72 -8.98 -18.21
C SER A 64 1.80 -7.48 -17.99
N GLY A 65 1.84 -7.08 -16.73
CA GLY A 65 1.78 -5.66 -16.38
C GLY A 65 0.50 -5.02 -16.86
N ALA A 66 -0.66 -5.60 -16.53
CA ALA A 66 -1.96 -5.02 -16.88
C ALA A 66 -2.02 -3.57 -16.37
N LYS A 67 -2.50 -2.67 -17.23
CA LYS A 67 -2.67 -1.26 -16.91
C LYS A 67 -4.12 -0.81 -16.88
N ASP A 68 -4.92 -1.41 -17.75
CA ASP A 68 -6.29 -1.01 -18.00
C ASP A 68 -7.11 -2.21 -18.50
N TRP A 69 -8.39 -2.23 -18.16
CA TRP A 69 -9.43 -3.10 -18.67
C TRP A 69 -10.55 -2.28 -19.31
N GLU A 70 -10.85 -2.58 -20.57
CA GLU A 70 -11.94 -1.92 -21.28
C GLU A 70 -13.03 -2.92 -21.69
N PHE A 71 -14.26 -2.71 -21.20
CA PHE A 71 -15.41 -3.57 -21.51
C PHE A 71 -16.29 -2.95 -22.60
N PHE A 72 -16.66 -3.76 -23.59
CA PHE A 72 -17.56 -3.30 -24.65
C PHE A 72 -18.41 -4.42 -25.25
N THR A 73 -19.41 -4.02 -26.03
CA THR A 73 -20.27 -4.96 -26.75
C THR A 73 -20.38 -4.62 -28.23
N ILE A 74 -20.26 -5.63 -29.10
CA ILE A 74 -20.51 -5.51 -30.54
C ILE A 74 -21.57 -6.54 -30.91
N ASP A 75 -22.66 -6.11 -31.56
CA ASP A 75 -23.77 -6.97 -31.96
C ASP A 75 -24.34 -7.87 -30.82
N ASN A 76 -24.38 -7.33 -29.59
CA ASN A 76 -24.75 -8.02 -28.34
C ASN A 76 -23.79 -9.14 -27.90
N VAL A 77 -22.56 -9.15 -28.42
CA VAL A 77 -21.49 -10.00 -27.93
C VAL A 77 -20.57 -9.17 -27.06
N SER A 78 -20.32 -9.64 -25.84
CA SER A 78 -19.47 -8.95 -24.87
C SER A 78 -17.99 -9.29 -25.09
N TYR A 79 -17.17 -8.25 -24.97
CA TYR A 79 -15.72 -8.30 -25.07
C TYR A 79 -15.09 -7.56 -23.89
N LEU A 80 -13.84 -7.90 -23.60
CA LEU A 80 -13.04 -7.26 -22.58
C LEU A 80 -11.60 -7.16 -23.10
N ALA A 81 -11.04 -5.97 -23.18
CA ALA A 81 -9.68 -5.72 -23.65
C ALA A 81 -8.75 -5.38 -22.48
N VAL A 82 -7.52 -5.90 -22.49
CA VAL A 82 -6.48 -5.55 -21.50
C VAL A 82 -5.33 -4.82 -22.16
N ALA A 83 -4.92 -3.71 -21.57
CA ALA A 83 -3.67 -3.04 -21.90
C ALA A 83 -2.51 -3.72 -21.17
N ASN A 84 -1.65 -4.42 -21.89
CA ASN A 84 -0.44 -5.01 -21.33
C ASN A 84 0.75 -4.10 -21.58
N ARG A 85 1.51 -3.80 -20.52
CA ARG A 85 2.72 -2.97 -20.62
C ARG A 85 4.02 -3.78 -20.74
N GLY A 86 3.98 -5.05 -20.33
CA GLY A 86 5.12 -5.98 -20.40
C GLY A 86 6.12 -5.82 -19.26
N GLU A 87 7.24 -6.55 -19.38
CA GLU A 87 8.31 -6.64 -18.37
C GLU A 87 9.34 -5.50 -18.47
N LEU A 88 10.19 -5.34 -17.44
CA LEU A 88 11.18 -4.25 -17.32
C LEU A 88 12.10 -4.04 -18.54
N TYR A 89 12.29 -5.06 -19.37
CA TYR A 89 13.16 -5.01 -20.56
C TYR A 89 12.42 -5.27 -21.89
N THR A 90 11.10 -5.47 -21.85
CA THR A 90 10.26 -5.75 -23.04
C THR A 90 8.94 -4.98 -22.96
N THR A 91 8.90 -3.78 -23.55
CA THR A 91 7.68 -2.97 -23.65
C THR A 91 6.82 -3.29 -24.88
N SER A 92 7.39 -3.98 -25.86
CA SER A 92 6.60 -4.52 -26.98
C SER A 92 5.98 -5.85 -26.55
N VAL A 93 4.70 -5.79 -26.19
CA VAL A 93 3.92 -6.93 -25.73
C VAL A 93 2.55 -6.89 -26.36
N ASP A 94 1.99 -8.07 -26.53
CA ASP A 94 0.63 -8.22 -27.02
C ASP A 94 -0.37 -7.82 -25.93
N SER A 95 -1.17 -6.80 -26.24
CA SER A 95 -2.44 -6.54 -25.55
C SER A 95 -3.53 -7.42 -26.14
N LYS A 96 -4.51 -7.81 -25.33
CA LYS A 96 -5.43 -8.90 -25.68
C LYS A 96 -6.87 -8.46 -25.56
N ILE A 97 -7.69 -8.98 -26.47
CA ILE A 97 -9.14 -8.85 -26.45
C ILE A 97 -9.70 -10.23 -26.17
N TYR A 98 -10.59 -10.32 -25.20
CA TYR A 98 -11.29 -11.54 -24.83
C TYR A 98 -12.76 -11.43 -25.23
N GLN A 99 -13.35 -12.54 -25.67
CA GLN A 99 -14.76 -12.63 -26.01
C GLN A 99 -15.47 -13.50 -24.97
N TRP A 100 -16.66 -13.07 -24.56
CA TRP A 100 -17.55 -13.87 -23.73
C TRP A 100 -18.13 -15.05 -24.51
N ASN A 101 -17.95 -16.27 -23.99
CA ASN A 101 -18.47 -17.49 -24.62
C ASN A 101 -19.81 -17.99 -24.02
N GLY A 102 -20.41 -17.22 -23.12
CA GLY A 102 -21.58 -17.63 -22.32
C GLY A 102 -21.25 -18.11 -20.90
N SER A 103 -19.98 -18.34 -20.59
CA SER A 103 -19.54 -18.86 -19.29
C SER A 103 -18.20 -18.31 -18.77
N SER A 104 -17.36 -17.76 -19.65
CA SER A 104 -16.08 -17.15 -19.33
C SER A 104 -15.61 -16.26 -20.47
N PHE A 105 -14.65 -15.39 -20.18
CA PHE A 105 -13.89 -14.68 -21.22
C PHE A 105 -12.80 -15.58 -21.80
N VAL A 106 -12.73 -15.67 -23.12
CA VAL A 106 -11.73 -16.45 -23.85
C VAL A 106 -10.99 -15.54 -24.81
N GLU A 107 -9.67 -15.70 -24.92
CA GLU A 107 -8.86 -14.89 -25.84
C GLU A 107 -9.43 -14.97 -27.26
N TYR A 108 -9.70 -13.79 -27.83
CA TYR A 108 -10.32 -13.61 -29.13
C TYR A 108 -9.33 -13.04 -30.14
N GLN A 109 -8.59 -12.01 -29.73
CA GLN A 109 -7.62 -11.34 -30.56
C GLN A 109 -6.42 -10.87 -29.73
N SER A 110 -5.24 -10.87 -30.36
CA SER A 110 -3.99 -10.37 -29.81
C SER A 110 -3.49 -9.24 -30.70
N ILE A 111 -3.11 -8.11 -30.12
CA ILE A 111 -2.64 -6.93 -30.82
C ILE A 111 -1.30 -6.51 -30.22
N LEU A 112 -0.27 -6.42 -31.07
CA LEU A 112 1.03 -5.93 -30.63
C LEU A 112 0.93 -4.45 -30.26
N THR A 113 1.27 -4.14 -29.01
CA THR A 113 1.25 -2.78 -28.45
C THR A 113 2.60 -2.44 -27.82
N TYR A 114 2.80 -1.16 -27.46
CA TYR A 114 4.07 -0.67 -26.95
C TYR A 114 3.86 0.08 -25.64
N ASN A 115 4.12 -0.60 -24.52
CA ASN A 115 3.83 -0.12 -23.18
C ASN A 115 2.42 0.47 -23.17
N ALA A 116 1.38 -0.34 -23.44
CA ALA A 116 0.01 0.16 -23.52
C ALA A 116 -0.47 0.61 -22.14
N TRP A 117 -1.11 1.77 -22.08
CA TRP A 117 -1.65 2.32 -20.82
C TRP A 117 -3.15 2.25 -20.72
N ASP A 118 -3.82 2.34 -21.86
CA ASP A 118 -5.27 2.53 -21.90
C ASP A 118 -5.85 1.97 -23.22
N TRP A 119 -7.09 1.48 -23.13
CA TRP A 119 -7.97 1.12 -24.22
C TRP A 119 -9.28 1.90 -24.12
N GLU A 120 -9.71 2.50 -25.22
CA GLU A 120 -10.98 3.23 -25.28
C GLU A 120 -11.86 2.71 -26.42
N PHE A 121 -13.04 2.17 -26.09
CA PHE A 121 -14.01 1.70 -27.09
C PHE A 121 -15.04 2.78 -27.42
N PHE A 122 -15.34 2.93 -28.71
CA PHE A 122 -16.41 3.84 -29.14
C PHE A 122 -17.05 3.45 -30.46
N THR A 123 -18.28 3.93 -30.68
CA THR A 123 -19.04 3.71 -31.90
C THR A 123 -19.33 5.05 -32.60
N ILE A 124 -19.03 5.13 -33.90
CA ILE A 124 -19.42 6.26 -34.76
C ILE A 124 -20.39 5.76 -35.82
N GLY A 125 -21.65 6.16 -35.71
CA GLY A 125 -22.70 5.69 -36.60
C GLY A 125 -23.01 4.20 -36.40
N SER A 126 -22.57 3.36 -37.32
CA SER A 126 -22.70 1.89 -37.24
C SER A 126 -21.35 1.17 -37.22
N ASP A 127 -20.26 1.92 -37.08
CA ASP A 127 -18.90 1.41 -37.09
C ASP A 127 -18.34 1.45 -35.68
N ASP A 128 -17.78 0.32 -35.24
CA ASP A 128 -17.17 0.18 -33.92
C ASP A 128 -15.64 0.32 -34.01
N TYR A 129 -15.08 1.00 -33.01
CA TYR A 129 -13.67 1.36 -32.93
C TYR A 129 -13.12 1.04 -31.55
N LEU A 130 -11.82 0.83 -31.50
CA LEU A 130 -11.07 0.61 -30.26
C LEU A 130 -9.73 1.33 -30.40
N ALA A 131 -9.41 2.25 -29.49
CA ALA A 131 -8.17 3.02 -29.49
C ALA A 131 -7.24 2.54 -28.38
N VAL A 132 -5.93 2.45 -28.67
CA VAL A 132 -4.90 2.15 -27.66
C VAL A 132 -4.01 3.35 -27.44
N ALA A 133 -3.73 3.67 -26.18
CA ALA A 133 -2.68 4.61 -25.80
C ALA A 133 -1.32 3.90 -25.72
N ASN A 134 -0.45 4.14 -26.71
CA ASN A 134 0.92 3.64 -26.70
C ASN A 134 1.84 4.69 -26.07
N ASN A 135 2.52 4.30 -24.98
CA ASN A 135 3.28 5.26 -24.19
C ASN A 135 4.74 5.41 -24.62
N ASN A 136 5.53 4.32 -24.58
CA ASN A 136 6.92 4.33 -25.07
C ASN A 136 7.40 2.93 -25.46
N ASP A 137 8.48 2.86 -26.25
CA ASP A 137 9.12 1.60 -26.69
C ASP A 137 10.46 1.31 -25.98
N ASN A 138 10.63 1.82 -24.75
CA ASN A 138 11.89 1.92 -23.98
C ASN A 138 12.97 2.84 -24.57
N SER A 139 12.89 3.20 -25.86
CA SER A 139 13.89 4.05 -26.53
C SER A 139 13.35 5.42 -26.90
N ASN A 140 12.04 5.52 -27.13
CA ASN A 140 11.36 6.70 -27.63
C ASN A 140 9.96 6.82 -27.00
N TRP A 141 9.61 8.04 -26.59
CA TRP A 141 8.29 8.41 -26.07
C TRP A 141 7.35 8.92 -27.17
N ASN A 142 7.88 9.27 -28.35
CA ASN A 142 7.10 9.70 -29.50
C ASN A 142 6.73 8.49 -30.36
N ILE A 143 5.88 7.64 -29.82
CA ILE A 143 5.28 6.53 -30.56
C ILE A 143 3.81 6.80 -30.82
N ASP A 144 3.36 6.37 -31.99
CA ASP A 144 1.98 6.56 -32.41
C ASP A 144 1.04 5.65 -31.62
N SER A 145 -0.01 6.26 -31.09
CA SER A 145 -1.21 5.57 -30.61
C SER A 145 -2.08 5.19 -31.81
N LYS A 146 -2.87 4.13 -31.66
CA LYS A 146 -3.57 3.50 -32.79
C LYS A 146 -5.07 3.43 -32.53
N ILE A 147 -5.84 3.68 -33.56
CA ILE A 147 -7.28 3.42 -33.59
C ILE A 147 -7.50 2.23 -34.53
N TYR A 148 -8.23 1.24 -34.05
CA TYR A 148 -8.65 0.08 -34.80
C TYR A 148 -10.14 0.17 -35.12
N LYS A 149 -10.54 -0.38 -36.26
CA LYS A 149 -11.94 -0.47 -36.67
C LYS A 149 -12.35 -1.94 -36.76
N TRP A 150 -13.53 -2.25 -36.24
CA TRP A 150 -14.12 -3.57 -36.37
C TRP A 150 -14.53 -3.84 -37.83
N ASN A 151 -14.07 -4.96 -38.39
CA ASN A 151 -14.41 -5.36 -39.77
C ASN A 151 -15.51 -6.42 -39.87
N GLY A 152 -16.19 -6.73 -38.75
CA GLY A 152 -17.15 -7.83 -38.63
C GLY A 152 -16.55 -9.13 -38.08
N ASN A 153 -15.23 -9.22 -37.95
CA ASN A 153 -14.52 -10.39 -37.42
C ASN A 153 -13.39 -10.01 -36.45
N SER A 154 -12.67 -8.93 -36.68
CA SER A 154 -11.55 -8.50 -35.84
C SER A 154 -11.37 -6.99 -35.92
N PHE A 155 -10.63 -6.44 -34.97
CA PHE A 155 -10.15 -5.07 -35.05
C PHE A 155 -8.94 -4.99 -35.99
N GLU A 156 -9.01 -4.13 -37.00
CA GLU A 156 -7.91 -3.85 -37.92
C GLU A 156 -7.48 -2.38 -37.80
N GLU A 157 -6.18 -2.10 -37.95
CA GLU A 157 -5.68 -0.73 -37.82
C GLU A 157 -6.41 0.18 -38.82
N PHE A 158 -7.05 1.22 -38.29
CA PHE A 158 -7.82 2.19 -39.04
C PHE A 158 -7.07 3.52 -39.15
N GLN A 159 -6.48 3.97 -38.05
CA GLN A 159 -5.74 5.23 -38.00
C GLN A 159 -4.55 5.16 -37.04
N SER A 160 -3.44 5.77 -37.45
CA SER A 160 -2.28 6.02 -36.62
C SER A 160 -2.25 7.49 -36.22
N ILE A 161 -2.16 7.78 -34.93
CA ILE A 161 -2.11 9.15 -34.42
C ILE A 161 -0.75 9.37 -33.74
N PRO A 162 0.06 10.34 -34.21
CA PRO A 162 1.28 10.72 -33.52
C PRO A 162 0.97 11.25 -32.11
N THR A 163 1.43 10.51 -31.11
CA THR A 163 1.29 10.82 -29.68
C THR A 163 2.65 10.90 -29.00
N ILE A 164 2.64 11.44 -27.79
CA ILE A 164 3.85 11.80 -27.04
C ILE A 164 3.68 11.29 -25.61
N GLY A 165 4.14 10.06 -25.34
CA GLY A 165 3.87 9.40 -24.08
C GLY A 165 2.37 9.24 -23.85
N GLY A 166 1.64 8.65 -24.81
CA GLY A 166 0.20 8.52 -24.70
C GLY A 166 -0.16 7.69 -23.48
N ASN A 167 -1.01 8.24 -22.62
CA ASN A 167 -1.41 7.62 -21.37
C ASN A 167 -2.87 7.21 -21.36
N ASP A 168 -3.73 8.02 -21.96
CA ASP A 168 -5.18 7.88 -21.81
C ASP A 168 -5.92 8.45 -23.03
N TRP A 169 -7.00 7.78 -23.43
CA TRP A 169 -7.95 8.17 -24.45
C TRP A 169 -9.34 8.35 -23.86
N GLU A 170 -10.02 9.43 -24.22
CA GLU A 170 -11.42 9.64 -23.82
C GLU A 170 -12.26 10.00 -25.04
N PHE A 171 -13.27 9.18 -25.37
CA PHE A 171 -14.22 9.46 -26.43
C PHE A 171 -15.45 10.21 -25.92
N PHE A 172 -15.84 11.27 -26.63
CA PHE A 172 -17.07 11.98 -26.28
C PHE A 172 -17.74 12.63 -27.48
N THR A 173 -19.02 12.97 -27.28
CA THR A 173 -19.82 13.68 -28.28
C THR A 173 -20.30 15.02 -27.74
N ILE A 174 -20.20 16.05 -28.59
CA ILE A 174 -20.79 17.36 -28.34
C ILE A 174 -21.76 17.64 -29.48
N ASP A 175 -23.04 17.75 -29.14
CA ASP A 175 -24.15 17.82 -30.09
C ASP A 175 -24.20 16.61 -31.04
N SER A 176 -23.69 16.74 -32.26
CA SER A 176 -23.63 15.67 -33.27
C SER A 176 -22.22 15.43 -33.79
N ASP A 177 -21.23 16.02 -33.14
CA ASP A 177 -19.82 15.91 -33.50
C ASP A 177 -19.12 14.96 -32.54
N ASP A 178 -18.36 14.02 -33.09
CA ASP A 178 -17.58 13.03 -32.34
C ASP A 178 -16.16 13.54 -32.11
N TYR A 179 -15.67 13.37 -30.89
CA TYR A 179 -14.36 13.81 -30.43
C TYR A 179 -13.63 12.69 -29.71
N LEU A 180 -12.31 12.81 -29.67
CA LEU A 180 -11.43 11.90 -28.95
C LEU A 180 -10.31 12.73 -28.32
N ALA A 181 -10.11 12.66 -27.01
CA ALA A 181 -9.06 13.36 -26.29
C ALA A 181 -7.91 12.41 -25.91
N MET A 182 -6.68 12.92 -25.93
CA MET A 182 -5.46 12.17 -25.58
C MET A 182 -4.69 12.91 -24.51
N ALA A 183 -4.42 12.25 -23.39
CA ALA A 183 -3.48 12.68 -22.37
C ALA A 183 -2.03 12.33 -22.79
N ASN A 184 -1.25 13.35 -23.15
CA ASN A 184 0.16 13.18 -23.47
C ASN A 184 1.03 13.43 -22.22
N TYR A 185 1.92 12.50 -21.91
CA TYR A 185 2.78 12.54 -20.74
C TYR A 185 4.08 13.34 -20.95
N CYS A 186 4.95 12.92 -21.87
CA CYS A 186 6.24 13.59 -22.10
C CYS A 186 6.90 13.18 -23.42
N ASP A 187 7.78 14.03 -23.96
CA ASP A 187 8.50 13.78 -25.21
C ASP A 187 9.88 13.11 -25.02
N GLY A 188 10.26 12.85 -23.78
CA GLY A 188 11.54 12.26 -23.39
C GLY A 188 12.75 13.21 -23.48
N THR A 189 12.55 14.46 -23.91
CA THR A 189 13.61 15.46 -24.09
C THR A 189 13.53 16.60 -23.09
N ASN A 190 12.32 16.97 -22.66
CA ASN A 190 12.11 18.01 -21.67
C ASN A 190 12.13 17.47 -20.24
N THR A 191 12.71 18.26 -19.35
CA THR A 191 12.75 17.89 -17.93
C THR A 191 11.44 18.24 -17.23
N ASP A 192 10.75 19.30 -17.67
CA ASP A 192 9.52 19.83 -17.06
C ASP A 192 8.24 19.02 -17.38
N ARG A 193 8.30 18.08 -18.33
CA ARG A 193 7.16 17.25 -18.79
C ARG A 193 6.01 18.05 -19.40
N ASP A 194 6.23 19.31 -19.77
CA ASP A 194 5.24 20.12 -20.47
C ASP A 194 5.08 19.64 -21.91
N VAL A 195 3.89 19.16 -22.26
CA VAL A 195 3.54 18.72 -23.62
C VAL A 195 2.10 19.10 -23.92
N TYR A 196 1.71 19.07 -25.20
CA TYR A 196 0.31 19.33 -25.57
C TYR A 196 -0.48 18.01 -25.55
N SER A 197 -1.43 17.89 -24.64
CA SER A 197 -2.56 16.98 -24.79
C SER A 197 -3.49 17.49 -25.88
N LYS A 198 -4.20 16.60 -26.57
CA LYS A 198 -4.87 16.93 -27.82
C LYS A 198 -6.30 16.41 -27.85
N ILE A 199 -7.19 17.22 -28.40
CA ILE A 199 -8.55 16.84 -28.74
C ILE A 199 -8.62 16.75 -30.25
N TYR A 200 -9.12 15.62 -30.74
CA TYR A 200 -9.35 15.36 -32.14
C TYR A 200 -10.85 15.39 -32.41
N LYS A 201 -11.24 15.81 -33.61
CA LYS A 201 -12.62 15.82 -34.09
C LYS A 201 -12.75 14.91 -35.31
N TRP A 202 -13.80 14.12 -35.34
CA TRP A 202 -14.15 13.33 -36.51
C TRP A 202 -14.57 14.23 -37.68
N ASN A 203 -13.97 14.03 -38.85
CA ASN A 203 -14.30 14.81 -40.07
C ASN A 203 -15.22 14.05 -41.05
N GLY A 204 -15.77 12.91 -40.64
CA GLY A 204 -16.51 11.99 -41.49
C GLY A 204 -15.65 10.88 -42.12
N THR A 205 -14.32 10.92 -41.96
CA THR A 205 -13.40 9.91 -42.51
C THR A 205 -12.29 9.51 -41.55
N ASN A 206 -11.80 10.42 -40.71
CA ASN A 206 -10.77 10.17 -39.70
C ASN A 206 -10.82 11.26 -38.63
N PHE A 207 -10.14 11.01 -37.51
CA PHE A 207 -9.91 12.01 -36.48
C PHE A 207 -8.82 12.99 -36.92
N VAL A 208 -9.10 14.29 -36.83
CA VAL A 208 -8.14 15.36 -37.08
C VAL A 208 -8.00 16.24 -35.86
N GLU A 209 -6.79 16.75 -35.60
CA GLU A 209 -6.55 17.63 -34.45
C GLU A 209 -7.51 18.83 -34.50
N TYR A 210 -8.23 19.04 -33.41
CA TYR A 210 -9.22 20.09 -33.24
C TYR A 210 -8.71 21.17 -32.28
N GLN A 211 -8.17 20.74 -31.15
CA GLN A 211 -7.67 21.61 -30.10
C GLN A 211 -6.42 21.00 -29.45
N SER A 212 -5.45 21.84 -29.10
CA SER A 212 -4.29 21.46 -28.29
C SER A 212 -4.38 22.17 -26.93
N ILE A 213 -4.13 21.44 -25.86
CA ILE A 213 -4.14 21.92 -24.47
C ILE A 213 -2.76 21.68 -23.89
N LEU A 214 -2.11 22.75 -23.38
CA LEU A 214 -0.82 22.60 -22.71
C LEU A 214 -1.05 21.92 -21.36
N THR A 215 -0.39 20.79 -21.15
CA THR A 215 -0.49 19.94 -19.97
C THR A 215 0.90 19.58 -19.46
N THR A 216 0.99 19.10 -18.23
CA THR A 216 2.26 18.82 -17.57
C THR A 216 2.25 17.39 -17.04
N GLY A 217 2.87 16.47 -17.77
CA GLY A 217 2.86 15.05 -17.41
C GLY A 217 1.44 14.50 -17.26
N ALA A 218 0.57 14.68 -18.26
CA ALA A 218 -0.83 14.27 -18.12
C ALA A 218 -0.95 12.73 -17.99
N GLN A 219 -1.75 12.27 -17.03
CA GLN A 219 -2.06 10.84 -16.84
C GLN A 219 -3.43 10.45 -17.36
N ASP A 220 -4.40 11.35 -17.26
CA ASP A 220 -5.82 11.05 -17.46
C ASP A 220 -6.55 12.27 -18.03
N VAL A 221 -7.61 12.02 -18.81
CA VAL A 221 -8.46 13.01 -19.47
C VAL A 221 -9.96 12.66 -19.47
N GLU A 222 -10.60 12.63 -18.30
CA GLU A 222 -12.04 12.36 -18.19
C GLU A 222 -12.99 13.48 -18.75
N TYR A 223 -14.04 13.08 -19.49
CA TYR A 223 -15.10 13.96 -20.01
C TYR A 223 -16.42 13.79 -19.25
N PHE A 224 -17.10 14.89 -18.91
CA PHE A 224 -18.40 14.82 -18.25
C PHE A 224 -19.31 16.00 -18.56
N VAL A 225 -20.60 15.82 -18.25
CA VAL A 225 -21.65 16.82 -18.50
C VAL A 225 -22.43 17.12 -17.23
N ILE A 226 -22.54 18.39 -16.89
CA ILE A 226 -23.40 18.88 -15.79
C ILE A 226 -24.39 19.89 -16.37
N ASP A 227 -25.69 19.66 -16.20
CA ASP A 227 -26.76 20.57 -16.66
C ASP A 227 -26.62 21.01 -18.14
N ASN A 228 -26.31 20.06 -19.03
CA ASN A 228 -26.00 20.28 -20.46
C ASN A 228 -24.76 21.12 -20.77
N THR A 229 -23.91 21.37 -19.77
CA THR A 229 -22.61 22.01 -19.96
C THR A 229 -21.52 20.95 -19.96
N GLN A 230 -20.69 20.97 -21.01
CA GLN A 230 -19.62 20.01 -21.21
C GLN A 230 -18.36 20.45 -20.49
N TYR A 231 -17.72 19.50 -19.81
CA TYR A 231 -16.47 19.66 -19.09
C TYR A 231 -15.49 18.58 -19.49
N LEU A 232 -14.21 18.88 -19.29
CA LEU A 232 -13.10 17.95 -19.48
C LEU A 232 -12.12 18.20 -18.35
N VAL A 233 -11.73 17.20 -17.59
CA VAL A 233 -10.65 17.31 -16.62
C VAL A 233 -9.38 16.72 -17.22
N VAL A 234 -8.22 17.24 -16.80
CA VAL A 234 -6.93 16.65 -17.12
C VAL A 234 -6.13 16.49 -15.83
N GLY A 235 -5.74 15.25 -15.55
CA GLY A 235 -4.86 14.88 -14.45
C GLY A 235 -3.40 15.22 -14.75
N ASN A 236 -2.92 16.36 -14.26
CA ASN A 236 -1.49 16.69 -14.33
C ASN A 236 -0.74 15.99 -13.20
N TYR A 237 0.22 15.14 -13.53
CA TYR A 237 0.84 14.25 -12.53
C TYR A 237 2.22 14.67 -12.07
N PHE A 238 3.11 15.13 -12.96
CA PHE A 238 4.50 15.41 -12.61
C PHE A 238 5.13 16.43 -13.54
N ASN A 239 5.77 17.46 -12.99
CA ASN A 239 6.41 18.54 -13.75
C ASN A 239 7.93 18.41 -13.86
N GLY A 240 8.49 17.20 -13.69
CA GLY A 240 9.93 17.01 -13.67
C GLY A 240 10.61 17.21 -12.32
N SER A 241 9.97 17.92 -11.40
CA SER A 241 10.49 18.20 -10.06
C SER A 241 9.57 17.73 -8.94
N THR A 242 8.26 17.90 -9.09
CA THR A 242 7.28 17.60 -8.04
C THR A 242 5.98 17.08 -8.66
N ARG A 243 5.26 16.26 -7.90
CA ARG A 243 3.89 15.81 -8.22
C ARG A 243 2.80 16.65 -7.56
N ASN A 244 3.17 17.60 -6.72
CA ASN A 244 2.23 18.53 -6.11
C ASN A 244 1.96 19.70 -7.07
N ILE A 245 1.17 19.43 -8.09
CA ILE A 245 0.84 20.38 -9.16
C ILE A 245 -0.66 20.42 -9.39
N ASN A 246 -1.13 21.47 -10.06
CA ASN A 246 -2.55 21.58 -10.30
C ASN A 246 -2.99 20.75 -11.50
N SER A 247 -3.97 19.89 -11.29
CA SER A 247 -4.86 19.40 -12.36
C SER A 247 -5.84 20.50 -12.77
N LYS A 248 -6.44 20.36 -13.95
CA LYS A 248 -7.26 21.42 -14.55
C LYS A 248 -8.56 20.86 -15.09
N ILE A 249 -9.65 21.56 -14.78
CA ILE A 249 -10.97 21.34 -15.35
C ILE A 249 -11.22 22.43 -16.38
N TYR A 250 -11.67 22.03 -17.55
CA TYR A 250 -12.03 22.89 -18.66
C TYR A 250 -13.54 22.83 -18.88
N ARG A 251 -14.11 23.92 -19.37
CA ARG A 251 -15.51 24.02 -19.77
C ARG A 251 -15.61 24.37 -21.23
N TRP A 252 -16.51 23.72 -21.95
CA TRP A 252 -16.83 24.06 -23.33
C TRP A 252 -17.48 25.44 -23.43
N ASN A 253 -16.98 26.29 -24.33
CA ASN A 253 -17.54 27.63 -24.56
C ASN A 253 -18.40 27.74 -25.84
N GLY A 254 -18.76 26.61 -26.44
CA GLY A 254 -19.43 26.53 -27.74
C GLY A 254 -18.48 26.36 -28.92
N ALA A 255 -17.16 26.46 -28.70
CA ALA A 255 -16.16 26.27 -29.75
C ALA A 255 -14.87 25.59 -29.27
N ASN A 256 -14.46 25.77 -28.02
CA ASN A 256 -13.26 25.16 -27.46
C ASN A 256 -13.47 24.90 -25.97
N PHE A 257 -12.71 23.96 -25.42
CA PHE A 257 -12.53 23.83 -23.98
C PHE A 257 -11.64 24.95 -23.46
N ILE A 258 -12.13 25.71 -22.48
CA ILE A 258 -11.38 26.77 -21.83
C ILE A 258 -11.23 26.46 -20.35
N GLU A 259 -10.10 26.82 -19.75
CA GLU A 259 -9.84 26.55 -18.33
C GLU A 259 -10.97 27.16 -17.49
N PHE A 260 -11.53 26.34 -16.61
CA PHE A 260 -12.68 26.65 -15.79
C PHE A 260 -12.32 26.61 -14.30
N GLN A 261 -11.60 25.58 -13.88
CA GLN A 261 -11.16 25.41 -12.50
C GLN A 261 -9.77 24.75 -12.48
N SER A 262 -8.99 25.05 -11.44
CA SER A 262 -7.69 24.45 -11.19
C SER A 262 -7.66 23.92 -9.77
N ILE A 263 -7.25 22.66 -9.62
CA ILE A 263 -7.28 21.92 -8.35
C ILE A 263 -5.89 21.40 -8.08
N LEU A 264 -5.32 21.73 -6.92
CA LEU A 264 -4.02 21.17 -6.49
C LEU A 264 -4.20 19.68 -6.22
N THR A 265 -3.38 18.86 -6.88
CA THR A 265 -3.33 17.42 -6.69
C THR A 265 -1.92 16.98 -6.31
N SER A 266 -1.81 15.76 -5.81
CA SER A 266 -0.54 15.11 -5.49
C SER A 266 -0.39 13.88 -6.37
N GLY A 267 0.08 14.12 -7.59
CA GLY A 267 0.16 13.13 -8.64
C GLY A 267 -1.23 12.63 -9.04
N GLY A 268 -2.11 13.55 -9.46
CA GLY A 268 -3.46 13.22 -9.91
C GLY A 268 -3.40 12.28 -11.11
N HIS A 269 -3.64 10.99 -10.84
CA HIS A 269 -3.40 9.90 -11.77
C HIS A 269 -4.63 9.52 -12.57
N ASP A 270 -5.80 9.61 -11.93
CA ASP A 270 -7.10 9.26 -12.48
C ASP A 270 -8.16 10.21 -11.90
N TRP A 271 -9.21 10.47 -12.70
CA TRP A 271 -10.36 11.28 -12.36
C TRP A 271 -11.67 10.60 -12.76
N GLU A 272 -12.49 10.26 -11.77
CA GLU A 272 -13.77 9.59 -12.02
C GLU A 272 -14.95 10.52 -11.76
N PHE A 273 -15.76 10.79 -12.78
CA PHE A 273 -17.00 11.53 -12.63
C PHE A 273 -18.19 10.62 -12.36
N PHE A 274 -19.01 10.96 -11.37
CA PHE A 274 -20.24 10.22 -11.10
C PHE A 274 -21.35 11.08 -10.52
N THR A 275 -22.58 10.57 -10.59
CA THR A 275 -23.77 11.23 -10.07
C THR A 275 -24.54 10.30 -9.16
N ILE A 276 -24.86 10.78 -7.95
CA ILE A 276 -25.79 10.11 -7.04
C ILE A 276 -26.99 11.03 -6.86
N ASP A 277 -28.16 10.51 -7.22
CA ASP A 277 -29.41 11.28 -7.33
C ASP A 277 -29.29 12.49 -8.28
N SER A 278 -29.17 13.69 -7.73
CA SER A 278 -28.98 14.95 -8.47
C SER A 278 -27.72 15.68 -8.05
N ASN A 279 -26.81 15.01 -7.33
CA ASN A 279 -25.54 15.57 -6.91
C ASN A 279 -24.43 14.99 -7.79
N HIS A 280 -23.59 15.87 -8.31
CA HIS A 280 -22.45 15.50 -9.15
C HIS A 280 -21.17 15.49 -8.32
N TYR A 281 -20.36 14.46 -8.53
CA TYR A 281 -19.12 14.24 -7.85
C TYR A 281 -18.01 13.99 -8.85
N LEU A 282 -16.79 14.27 -8.41
CA LEU A 282 -15.59 14.07 -9.19
C LEU A 282 -14.50 13.59 -8.21
N ALA A 283 -14.06 12.35 -8.33
CA ALA A 283 -13.00 11.79 -7.50
C ALA A 283 -11.64 11.95 -8.18
N VAL A 284 -10.58 12.15 -7.40
CA VAL A 284 -9.20 12.12 -7.90
C VAL A 284 -8.39 11.08 -7.16
N ALA A 285 -7.65 10.26 -7.91
CA ALA A 285 -6.64 9.35 -7.38
C ALA A 285 -5.32 10.11 -7.17
N ASN A 286 -5.03 10.50 -5.93
CA ASN A 286 -3.75 11.11 -5.58
C ASN A 286 -2.73 10.01 -5.31
N THR A 287 -1.74 9.85 -6.20
CA THR A 287 -0.75 8.79 -6.07
C THR A 287 0.30 9.07 -4.99
N ASN A 288 0.97 10.23 -5.05
CA ASN A 288 2.06 10.55 -4.14
C ASN A 288 2.36 12.05 -4.12
N ASN A 289 2.87 12.54 -2.99
CA ASN A 289 3.20 13.94 -2.77
C ASN A 289 4.72 14.19 -2.75
N ASP A 290 5.48 13.37 -3.49
CA ASP A 290 6.95 13.28 -3.50
C ASP A 290 7.62 12.73 -2.24
N SER A 291 6.95 12.80 -1.08
CA SER A 291 7.47 12.27 0.19
C SER A 291 6.87 10.92 0.56
N ALA A 292 5.60 10.70 0.24
CA ALA A 292 4.86 9.47 0.56
C ALA A 292 3.82 9.14 -0.53
N SER A 293 3.49 7.86 -0.67
CA SER A 293 2.38 7.35 -1.50
C SER A 293 1.11 7.06 -0.69
N ASN A 294 1.20 6.99 0.64
CA ASN A 294 0.04 6.83 1.52
C ASN A 294 -0.52 8.21 1.82
N ILE A 295 -1.36 8.71 0.91
CA ILE A 295 -1.90 10.06 0.95
C ILE A 295 -3.39 10.05 0.68
N ASN A 296 -4.05 11.15 1.02
CA ASN A 296 -5.48 11.28 0.76
C ASN A 296 -5.76 11.50 -0.72
N SER A 297 -6.63 10.67 -1.26
CA SER A 297 -7.41 10.94 -2.46
C SER A 297 -8.67 11.72 -2.07
N VAL A 298 -9.23 12.49 -3.01
CA VAL A 298 -10.28 13.47 -2.69
C VAL A 298 -11.47 13.28 -3.62
N ILE A 299 -12.66 13.26 -3.04
CA ILE A 299 -13.94 13.32 -3.74
C ILE A 299 -14.42 14.77 -3.62
N TYR A 300 -14.66 15.41 -4.76
CA TYR A 300 -15.27 16.73 -4.84
C TYR A 300 -16.75 16.61 -5.15
N ARG A 301 -17.56 17.57 -4.68
CA ARG A 301 -18.97 17.71 -5.04
C ARG A 301 -19.18 19.04 -5.75
N TRP A 302 -20.01 19.02 -6.79
CA TRP A 302 -20.47 20.23 -7.46
C TRP A 302 -21.41 21.06 -6.56
N ASP A 303 -21.12 22.35 -6.36
CA ASP A 303 -21.94 23.25 -5.55
C ASP A 303 -22.91 24.13 -6.37
N GLY A 304 -22.98 23.89 -7.69
CA GLY A 304 -23.71 24.73 -8.64
C GLY A 304 -22.81 25.72 -9.41
N ASN A 305 -21.59 25.94 -8.96
CA ASN A 305 -20.64 26.88 -9.58
C ASN A 305 -19.23 26.31 -9.76
N SER A 306 -18.78 25.39 -8.90
CA SER A 306 -17.46 24.77 -8.92
C SER A 306 -17.47 23.43 -8.18
N PHE A 307 -16.42 22.64 -8.36
CA PHE A 307 -16.16 21.48 -7.52
C PHE A 307 -15.53 21.92 -6.20
N ILE A 308 -16.13 21.53 -5.08
CA ILE A 308 -15.60 21.76 -3.73
C ILE A 308 -15.33 20.43 -3.06
N GLU A 309 -14.32 20.37 -2.19
CA GLU A 309 -14.01 19.13 -1.47
C GLU A 309 -15.23 18.65 -0.69
N PHE A 310 -15.56 17.37 -0.86
CA PHE A 310 -16.69 16.72 -0.22
C PHE A 310 -16.22 15.65 0.77
N GLN A 311 -15.22 14.86 0.37
CA GLN A 311 -14.67 13.81 1.22
C GLN A 311 -13.19 13.57 0.89
N SER A 312 -12.37 13.39 1.92
CA SER A 312 -10.95 13.02 1.81
C SER A 312 -10.79 11.58 2.32
N ILE A 313 -10.14 10.72 1.54
CA ILE A 313 -9.99 9.29 1.84
C ILE A 313 -8.51 8.92 1.75
N LEU A 314 -7.93 8.40 2.83
CA LEU A 314 -6.56 7.90 2.82
C LEU A 314 -6.46 6.69 1.89
N THR A 315 -5.56 6.77 0.91
CA THR A 315 -5.32 5.74 -0.10
C THR A 315 -3.84 5.39 -0.17
N GLN A 316 -3.50 4.27 -0.83
CA GLN A 316 -2.13 3.75 -0.88
C GLN A 316 -1.63 3.71 -2.32
N GLY A 317 -1.09 4.84 -2.77
CA GLY A 317 -0.64 5.03 -4.14
C GLY A 317 -1.76 4.85 -5.15
N ALA A 318 -2.91 5.49 -4.91
CA ALA A 318 -4.11 5.36 -5.74
C ALA A 318 -3.80 5.57 -7.23
N ARG A 319 -4.33 4.67 -8.06
CA ARG A 319 -4.18 4.68 -9.53
C ARG A 319 -5.47 4.91 -10.28
N ASP A 320 -6.58 4.49 -9.71
CA ASP A 320 -7.89 4.51 -10.34
C ASP A 320 -8.98 4.56 -9.27
N TRP A 321 -10.07 5.24 -9.61
CA TRP A 321 -11.36 5.21 -8.93
C TRP A 321 -12.43 4.73 -9.92
N LYS A 322 -13.15 3.67 -9.58
CA LYS A 322 -14.34 3.27 -10.35
C LYS A 322 -15.62 3.42 -9.56
N PHE A 323 -16.55 4.22 -10.07
CA PHE A 323 -17.90 4.29 -9.53
C PHE A 323 -18.80 3.24 -10.18
N PHE A 324 -19.61 2.56 -9.38
CA PHE A 324 -20.62 1.66 -9.90
C PHE A 324 -21.83 1.55 -8.99
N SER A 325 -22.92 1.05 -9.55
CA SER A 325 -24.17 0.85 -8.82
C SER A 325 -24.74 -0.54 -9.10
N ILE A 326 -25.19 -1.20 -8.04
CA ILE A 326 -25.91 -2.47 -8.14
C ILE A 326 -27.22 -2.30 -7.38
N ASP A 327 -28.32 -2.51 -8.10
CA ASP A 327 -29.66 -2.16 -7.63
C ASP A 327 -29.73 -0.66 -7.24
N ASN A 328 -30.04 -0.35 -5.97
CA ASN A 328 -30.08 1.02 -5.44
C ASN A 328 -28.89 1.35 -4.53
N ASN A 329 -27.84 0.53 -4.56
CA ASN A 329 -26.64 0.75 -3.75
C ASN A 329 -25.52 1.28 -4.65
N HIS A 330 -24.84 2.32 -4.16
CA HIS A 330 -23.74 2.97 -4.87
C HIS A 330 -22.41 2.63 -4.21
N TYR A 331 -21.42 2.37 -5.03
CA TYR A 331 -20.09 1.96 -4.62
C TYR A 331 -19.03 2.78 -5.36
N LEU A 332 -17.89 2.90 -4.72
CA LEU A 332 -16.68 3.48 -5.29
C LEU A 332 -15.52 2.57 -4.92
N VAL A 333 -14.73 2.11 -5.87
CA VAL A 333 -13.56 1.25 -5.61
C VAL A 333 -12.29 1.97 -5.98
N VAL A 334 -11.24 1.83 -5.17
CA VAL A 334 -9.90 2.37 -5.46
C VAL A 334 -8.91 1.27 -5.83
N ALA A 335 -8.13 1.49 -6.88
CA ALA A 335 -6.93 0.72 -7.18
C ALA A 335 -5.75 1.24 -6.34
N ASN A 336 -5.37 0.47 -5.31
CA ASN A 336 -4.18 0.78 -4.51
C ASN A 336 -2.96 0.00 -5.04
N VAL A 337 -1.89 0.73 -5.38
CA VAL A 337 -0.71 0.11 -6.03
C VAL A 337 0.40 -0.31 -5.06
N SER A 338 0.60 0.43 -3.97
CA SER A 338 1.65 0.15 -2.99
C SER A 338 1.50 0.99 -1.72
N ASP A 339 1.82 0.37 -0.58
CA ASP A 339 1.92 1.04 0.72
C ASP A 339 3.32 1.64 1.00
N GLY A 340 4.24 1.53 0.02
CA GLY A 340 5.65 1.91 0.11
C GLY A 340 6.59 0.75 0.44
N SER A 341 6.08 -0.38 0.95
CA SER A 341 6.85 -1.58 1.29
C SER A 341 6.59 -2.73 0.34
N THR A 342 5.33 -2.94 -0.02
CA THR A 342 4.88 -4.01 -0.92
C THR A 342 3.86 -3.48 -1.92
N LYS A 343 3.68 -4.23 -3.01
CA LYS A 343 2.62 -4.05 -4.00
C LYS A 343 1.48 -5.05 -3.83
N VAL A 344 1.62 -6.00 -2.90
CA VAL A 344 0.57 -6.96 -2.57
C VAL A 344 -0.26 -6.37 -1.42
N ILE A 345 -1.18 -5.49 -1.78
CA ILE A 345 -1.98 -4.71 -0.83
C ILE A 345 -3.47 -4.75 -1.18
N ASN A 346 -4.29 -4.32 -0.24
CA ASN A 346 -5.73 -4.23 -0.46
C ASN A 346 -6.09 -3.00 -1.28
N SER A 347 -6.82 -3.23 -2.37
CA SER A 347 -7.76 -2.26 -2.93
C SER A 347 -9.02 -2.23 -2.06
N VAL A 348 -9.78 -1.15 -2.12
CA VAL A 348 -10.88 -0.90 -1.18
C VAL A 348 -12.15 -0.53 -1.91
N ILE A 349 -13.25 -1.22 -1.62
CA ILE A 349 -14.60 -0.82 -2.01
C ILE A 349 -15.21 -0.02 -0.88
N TYR A 350 -15.72 1.14 -1.22
CA TYR A 350 -16.52 2.00 -0.36
C TYR A 350 -17.99 1.95 -0.80
N GLN A 351 -18.90 1.87 0.16
CA GLN A 351 -20.33 1.94 -0.08
C GLN A 351 -20.86 3.31 0.35
N TRP A 352 -21.74 3.88 -0.47
CA TRP A 352 -22.46 5.11 -0.12
C TRP A 352 -23.51 4.85 0.96
N ASN A 353 -23.42 5.57 2.07
CA ASN A 353 -24.37 5.43 3.20
C ASN A 353 -25.51 6.46 3.19
N GLY A 354 -25.64 7.25 2.11
CA GLY A 354 -26.57 8.38 2.01
C GLY A 354 -25.94 9.74 2.26
N SER A 355 -24.74 9.78 2.85
CA SER A 355 -24.05 11.03 3.21
C SER A 355 -22.56 11.07 2.90
N SER A 356 -21.91 9.91 2.80
CA SER A 356 -20.50 9.75 2.47
C SER A 356 -20.25 8.33 1.97
N PHE A 357 -19.08 8.11 1.37
CA PHE A 357 -18.56 6.77 1.11
C PHE A 357 -17.90 6.23 2.38
N THR A 358 -18.23 5.00 2.77
CA THR A 358 -17.61 4.30 3.91
C THR A 358 -17.05 2.98 3.45
N GLU A 359 -15.88 2.60 3.97
CA GLU A 359 -15.26 1.31 3.63
C GLU A 359 -16.27 0.18 3.84
N SER A 360 -16.42 -0.65 2.81
CA SER A 360 -17.33 -1.78 2.77
C SER A 360 -16.56 -3.09 2.66
N GLN A 361 -15.52 -3.16 1.83
CA GLN A 361 -14.79 -4.39 1.57
C GLN A 361 -13.35 -4.12 1.18
N LEU A 362 -12.44 -4.99 1.64
CA LEU A 362 -11.03 -5.02 1.24
C LEU A 362 -10.79 -6.17 0.25
N ILE A 363 -10.04 -5.90 -0.81
CA ILE A 363 -9.71 -6.89 -1.84
C ILE A 363 -8.21 -6.91 -2.04
N LEU A 364 -7.57 -8.04 -1.72
CA LEU A 364 -6.14 -8.20 -1.94
C LEU A 364 -5.81 -8.23 -3.43
N THR A 365 -4.99 -7.27 -3.86
CA THR A 365 -4.59 -7.04 -5.25
C THR A 365 -3.07 -7.02 -5.38
N ASN A 366 -2.56 -7.12 -6.62
CA ASN A 366 -1.13 -7.07 -6.91
C ASN A 366 -0.84 -5.84 -7.75
N GLY A 367 -0.54 -4.72 -7.07
CA GLY A 367 -0.24 -3.45 -7.70
C GLY A 367 -1.36 -3.04 -8.65
N ALA A 368 -2.60 -2.94 -8.15
CA ALA A 368 -3.75 -2.60 -8.99
C ALA A 368 -3.51 -1.26 -9.69
N GLU A 369 -3.81 -1.20 -10.99
CA GLU A 369 -3.75 0.03 -11.78
C GLU A 369 -5.13 0.53 -12.20
N ASP A 370 -6.11 -0.38 -12.34
CA ASP A 370 -7.44 -0.07 -12.87
C ASP A 370 -8.51 -1.06 -12.34
N TRP A 371 -9.74 -0.57 -12.22
CA TRP A 371 -10.97 -1.31 -11.96
C TRP A 371 -12.04 -1.03 -13.01
N GLU A 372 -12.53 -2.09 -13.66
CA GLU A 372 -13.60 -1.96 -14.66
C GLU A 372 -14.88 -2.66 -14.21
N PHE A 373 -16.01 -1.94 -14.26
CA PHE A 373 -17.32 -2.46 -13.88
C PHE A 373 -18.23 -2.65 -15.09
N PHE A 374 -18.78 -3.85 -15.24
CA PHE A 374 -19.65 -4.15 -16.38
C PHE A 374 -20.76 -5.14 -16.03
N THR A 375 -21.72 -5.27 -16.96
CA THR A 375 -22.82 -6.23 -16.83
C THR A 375 -22.95 -7.12 -18.06
N ILE A 376 -23.20 -8.41 -17.83
CA ILE A 376 -23.52 -9.39 -18.87
C ILE A 376 -24.78 -10.13 -18.42
N ASP A 377 -25.81 -10.16 -19.26
CA ASP A 377 -27.08 -10.87 -18.99
C ASP A 377 -27.72 -10.51 -17.62
N ASN A 378 -27.64 -9.24 -17.22
CA ASN A 378 -28.06 -8.69 -15.91
C ASN A 378 -27.26 -9.17 -14.69
N GLU A 379 -26.11 -9.81 -14.90
CA GLU A 379 -25.16 -10.09 -13.83
C GLU A 379 -24.05 -9.05 -13.86
N SER A 380 -23.69 -8.55 -12.68
CA SER A 380 -22.66 -7.53 -12.51
C SER A 380 -21.30 -8.15 -12.23
N TYR A 381 -20.27 -7.58 -12.85
CA TYR A 381 -18.88 -8.01 -12.73
C TYR A 381 -17.98 -6.82 -12.46
N LEU A 382 -16.87 -7.08 -11.79
CA LEU A 382 -15.84 -6.10 -11.49
C LEU A 382 -14.48 -6.73 -11.80
N ALA A 383 -13.73 -6.15 -12.74
CA ALA A 383 -12.40 -6.61 -13.14
C ALA A 383 -11.32 -5.70 -12.56
N VAL A 384 -10.19 -6.27 -12.14
CA VAL A 384 -9.01 -5.53 -11.69
C VAL A 384 -7.83 -5.80 -12.58
N ALA A 385 -7.15 -4.74 -13.01
CA ALA A 385 -5.87 -4.80 -13.71
C ALA A 385 -4.74 -4.94 -12.68
N ASN A 386 -4.31 -6.18 -12.43
CA ASN A 386 -3.16 -6.43 -11.58
C ASN A 386 -1.88 -6.25 -12.38
N ASN A 387 -1.10 -5.24 -12.01
CA ASN A 387 0.11 -4.92 -12.73
C ASN A 387 1.31 -5.76 -12.31
N GLN A 388 1.54 -5.89 -11.01
CA GLN A 388 2.73 -6.56 -10.49
C GLN A 388 2.66 -6.83 -9.00
N ASN A 389 3.37 -7.87 -8.58
CA ASN A 389 3.72 -8.06 -7.17
C ASN A 389 5.17 -7.62 -6.92
N ASP A 390 5.72 -7.97 -5.75
CA ASP A 390 7.07 -7.58 -5.35
C ASP A 390 8.19 -8.27 -6.16
N SER A 391 7.84 -9.28 -6.96
CA SER A 391 8.80 -10.11 -7.71
C SER A 391 8.66 -10.02 -9.23
N THR A 392 7.46 -9.78 -9.76
CA THR A 392 7.17 -9.92 -11.20
C THR A 392 5.98 -9.09 -11.66
N LYS A 393 5.96 -8.69 -12.95
CA LYS A 393 4.79 -8.09 -13.61
C LYS A 393 3.85 -9.11 -14.27
N ASN A 394 4.30 -10.35 -14.43
CA ASN A 394 3.42 -11.46 -14.82
C ASN A 394 2.60 -11.92 -13.61
N VAL A 395 1.53 -11.18 -13.34
CA VAL A 395 0.52 -11.51 -12.33
C VAL A 395 -0.83 -11.63 -13.00
N ASP A 396 -1.67 -12.51 -12.49
CA ASP A 396 -3.02 -12.67 -13.01
C ASP A 396 -3.89 -11.48 -12.59
N SER A 397 -4.59 -10.92 -13.55
CA SER A 397 -5.70 -10.01 -13.33
C SER A 397 -6.98 -10.79 -13.04
N LYS A 398 -7.89 -10.22 -12.27
CA LYS A 398 -9.05 -10.96 -11.73
C LYS A 398 -10.35 -10.31 -12.14
N ILE A 399 -11.36 -11.14 -12.35
CA ILE A 399 -12.75 -10.75 -12.55
C ILE A 399 -13.54 -11.33 -11.39
N TYR A 400 -14.33 -10.49 -10.74
CA TYR A 400 -15.23 -10.86 -9.67
C TYR A 400 -16.67 -10.76 -10.17
N LYS A 401 -17.51 -11.72 -9.80
CA LYS A 401 -18.95 -11.62 -9.93
C LYS A 401 -19.51 -10.96 -8.68
N CYS A 402 -20.34 -9.95 -8.90
CA CYS A 402 -20.98 -9.20 -7.82
C CYS A 402 -22.35 -9.82 -7.51
N ALA A 403 -22.59 -10.14 -6.24
CA ALA A 403 -23.86 -10.67 -5.76
C ALA A 403 -24.43 -9.80 -4.64
N THR A 404 -25.73 -9.58 -4.67
CA THR A 404 -26.52 -9.00 -3.57
C THR A 404 -27.42 -10.09 -2.99
N GLU A 405 -27.67 -10.11 -1.68
CA GLU A 405 -28.36 -11.21 -0.95
C GLU A 405 -29.77 -11.61 -1.47
N SER A 406 -30.29 -10.97 -2.53
CA SER A 406 -31.55 -11.32 -3.18
C SER A 406 -31.47 -12.49 -4.17
N GLN A 407 -30.28 -13.00 -4.52
CA GLN A 407 -30.10 -13.92 -5.66
C GLN A 407 -29.57 -15.33 -5.35
N THR A 408 -29.75 -15.88 -4.14
CA THR A 408 -29.42 -17.30 -3.91
C THR A 408 -30.61 -18.24 -4.20
N PRO A 409 -30.51 -19.21 -5.14
CA PRO A 409 -31.49 -20.27 -5.26
C PRO A 409 -31.38 -21.23 -4.07
N ASN A 410 -32.45 -21.30 -3.28
CA ASN A 410 -32.65 -22.25 -2.18
C ASN A 410 -32.17 -23.68 -2.53
N THR A 411 -31.11 -24.15 -1.87
CA THR A 411 -30.78 -25.58 -1.78
C THR A 411 -30.59 -25.97 -0.31
N PRO A 412 -31.10 -27.13 0.16
CA PRO A 412 -31.44 -27.30 1.58
C PRO A 412 -30.26 -27.70 2.47
N THR A 413 -30.14 -26.97 3.57
CA THR A 413 -29.83 -27.39 4.96
C THR A 413 -29.03 -28.68 5.17
N THR A 414 -27.86 -28.53 5.79
CA THR A 414 -27.42 -29.47 6.84
C THR A 414 -27.20 -28.73 8.16
N THR A 415 -27.68 -29.38 9.21
CA THR A 415 -27.90 -28.95 10.60
C THR A 415 -26.66 -28.36 11.31
N PRO A 416 -26.84 -27.36 12.20
CA PRO A 416 -25.75 -26.64 12.85
C PRO A 416 -25.15 -27.40 14.04
N SER A 417 -23.83 -27.30 14.20
CA SER A 417 -23.13 -27.57 15.47
C SER A 417 -23.09 -26.31 16.32
N GLN A 418 -23.15 -26.52 17.64
CA GLN A 418 -23.60 -25.58 18.66
C GLN A 418 -22.74 -24.32 18.83
N THR A 419 -23.46 -23.21 18.96
CA THR A 419 -23.03 -21.85 19.32
C THR A 419 -22.62 -21.78 20.80
N MET A 420 -21.52 -21.09 21.11
CA MET A 420 -21.37 -20.40 22.40
C MET A 420 -21.86 -18.96 22.23
N THR A 421 -22.76 -18.55 23.13
CA THR A 421 -23.40 -17.22 23.17
C THR A 421 -22.42 -16.16 23.68
N PRO A 422 -22.25 -15.00 23.01
CA PRO A 422 -21.71 -13.80 23.64
C PRO A 422 -22.81 -13.06 24.43
N ALA A 423 -22.42 -12.53 25.58
CA ALA A 423 -23.24 -11.72 26.50
C ALA A 423 -23.51 -10.30 25.93
N PRO A 424 -24.49 -9.55 26.46
CA PRO A 424 -24.95 -8.30 25.84
C PRO A 424 -23.99 -7.13 26.06
N THR A 425 -23.74 -6.37 25.00
CA THR A 425 -22.93 -5.12 24.96
C THR A 425 -23.67 -3.98 25.68
N ALA A 426 -22.99 -3.30 26.62
CA ALA A 426 -23.51 -2.17 27.39
C ALA A 426 -23.32 -0.84 26.64
N THR A 427 -24.36 0.01 26.63
CA THR A 427 -24.31 1.39 26.14
C THR A 427 -23.96 2.34 27.30
N PRO A 428 -23.08 3.36 27.13
CA PRO A 428 -22.64 4.22 28.24
C PRO A 428 -23.78 5.02 28.88
N ILE A 429 -23.81 5.04 30.22
CA ILE A 429 -24.81 5.75 31.03
C ILE A 429 -24.39 7.23 31.19
N PRO A 430 -25.28 8.22 30.95
CA PRO A 430 -24.98 9.63 31.16
C PRO A 430 -24.68 9.97 32.64
N VAL A 431 -23.64 10.78 32.88
CA VAL A 431 -23.21 11.19 34.24
C VAL A 431 -24.24 12.14 34.90
N PRO A 432 -24.70 11.88 36.14
CA PRO A 432 -25.57 12.79 36.89
C PRO A 432 -24.90 14.15 37.20
N PRO A 433 -25.64 15.27 37.23
CA PRO A 433 -25.08 16.58 37.52
C PRO A 433 -24.43 16.66 38.92
N GLY A 434 -23.13 16.98 38.99
CA GLY A 434 -22.40 17.22 40.25
C GLY A 434 -21.38 16.16 40.67
N ILE A 435 -21.25 15.07 39.90
CA ILE A 435 -20.21 14.05 40.11
C ILE A 435 -18.98 14.38 39.27
N VAL A 436 -17.78 14.28 39.88
CA VAL A 436 -16.50 14.45 39.18
C VAL A 436 -16.30 13.26 38.22
N PRO A 437 -16.15 13.51 36.90
CA PRO A 437 -15.93 12.45 35.92
C PRO A 437 -14.57 11.78 36.12
N ILE A 438 -14.43 10.56 35.58
CA ILE A 438 -13.14 9.88 35.51
C ILE A 438 -12.37 10.46 34.32
N MET A 439 -11.23 11.08 34.61
CA MET A 439 -10.26 11.61 33.67
C MET A 439 -9.14 10.58 33.53
N LEU A 440 -9.18 9.79 32.47
CA LEU A 440 -8.22 8.72 32.22
C LEU A 440 -7.02 9.25 31.42
N GLN A 441 -5.82 9.01 31.91
CA GLN A 441 -4.55 9.16 31.23
C GLN A 441 -3.98 7.78 30.92
N VAL A 442 -3.35 7.65 29.76
CA VAL A 442 -2.78 6.38 29.26
C VAL A 442 -1.36 6.64 28.80
N GLU A 443 -0.40 5.90 29.35
CA GLU A 443 1.02 5.99 29.02
C GLU A 443 1.55 4.60 28.61
N ALA A 444 2.21 4.51 27.46
CA ALA A 444 2.74 3.23 26.96
C ALA A 444 4.15 2.98 27.50
N GLY A 445 4.38 1.78 28.05
CA GLY A 445 5.66 1.33 28.57
C GLY A 445 6.22 0.10 27.84
N HIS A 446 7.43 -0.33 28.19
CA HIS A 446 8.08 -1.48 27.56
C HIS A 446 7.43 -2.79 28.03
N ARG A 447 6.44 -3.27 27.25
CA ARG A 447 5.59 -4.45 27.50
C ARG A 447 4.48 -4.27 28.53
N ASN A 448 4.13 -3.03 28.86
CA ASN A 448 2.95 -2.72 29.66
C ASN A 448 2.34 -1.37 29.23
N ILE A 449 1.10 -1.12 29.65
CA ILE A 449 0.42 0.17 29.47
C ILE A 449 -0.03 0.65 30.85
N GLU A 450 0.43 1.84 31.26
CA GLU A 450 0.02 2.49 32.51
C GLU A 450 -1.24 3.30 32.28
N LEU A 451 -2.25 3.07 33.12
CA LEU A 451 -3.51 3.79 33.16
C LEU A 451 -3.56 4.55 34.49
N ASP A 452 -3.70 5.88 34.45
CA ASP A 452 -3.85 6.73 35.63
C ASP A 452 -5.14 7.55 35.53
N TRP A 453 -5.92 7.62 36.60
CA TRP A 453 -7.13 8.44 36.65
C TRP A 453 -7.34 9.11 38.01
N ASN A 454 -8.20 10.13 38.04
CA ASN A 454 -8.57 10.80 39.29
C ASN A 454 -9.65 10.03 40.07
N VAL A 455 -9.64 10.19 41.40
CA VAL A 455 -10.74 9.74 42.27
C VAL A 455 -12.03 10.52 41.98
N THR A 456 -13.14 9.80 41.86
CA THR A 456 -14.49 10.41 41.79
C THR A 456 -14.91 10.89 43.18
N ASN A 457 -15.74 11.94 43.24
CA ASN A 457 -16.30 12.44 44.51
C ASN A 457 -17.57 11.71 44.96
N ASN A 458 -17.93 10.58 44.34
CA ASN A 458 -19.07 9.76 44.72
C ASN A 458 -18.70 8.80 45.86
N ALA A 459 -19.27 9.04 47.04
CA ALA A 459 -19.00 8.26 48.26
C ALA A 459 -19.48 6.79 48.21
N GLU A 460 -20.26 6.40 47.20
CA GLU A 460 -20.73 5.03 47.01
C GLU A 460 -19.76 4.16 46.19
N VAL A 461 -18.72 4.76 45.58
CA VAL A 461 -17.71 4.03 44.80
C VAL A 461 -16.83 3.21 45.75
N THR A 462 -16.69 1.92 45.45
CA THR A 462 -15.90 0.98 46.25
C THR A 462 -14.71 0.40 45.50
N HIS A 463 -14.77 0.33 44.17
CA HIS A 463 -13.72 -0.19 43.31
C HIS A 463 -13.91 0.29 41.86
N TYR A 464 -12.94 0.00 41.01
CA TYR A 464 -12.96 0.29 39.57
C TYR A 464 -12.89 -1.00 38.75
N ARG A 465 -13.45 -0.93 37.55
CA ARG A 465 -13.39 -1.98 36.53
C ARG A 465 -12.76 -1.41 35.25
N ILE A 466 -11.85 -2.16 34.65
CA ILE A 466 -11.03 -1.73 33.52
C ILE A 466 -11.31 -2.62 32.32
N TYR A 467 -11.56 -1.95 31.21
CA TYR A 467 -11.89 -2.52 29.93
C TYR A 467 -10.79 -2.19 28.93
N ARG A 468 -10.43 -3.15 28.07
CA ARG A 468 -9.48 -2.99 26.97
C ARG A 468 -10.09 -3.49 25.67
N MET A 469 -9.82 -2.78 24.59
CA MET A 469 -10.12 -3.22 23.24
C MET A 469 -8.86 -3.10 22.38
N LEU A 470 -8.53 -4.16 21.65
CA LEU A 470 -7.48 -4.12 20.65
C LEU A 470 -8.03 -3.51 19.36
N ARG A 471 -7.46 -2.37 18.96
CA ARG A 471 -7.71 -1.71 17.69
C ARG A 471 -6.64 -2.19 16.71
N ASN A 472 -6.98 -3.26 16.00
CA ASN A 472 -6.28 -3.63 14.79
C ASN A 472 -6.54 -2.51 13.77
N ASP A 473 -5.49 -1.74 13.49
CA ASP A 473 -5.26 -0.93 12.28
C ASP A 473 -6.39 -0.10 11.65
N GLY A 474 -7.48 0.17 12.38
CA GLY A 474 -8.49 1.17 12.02
C GLY A 474 -9.85 0.66 11.57
N THR A 475 -10.19 -0.62 11.72
CA THR A 475 -11.47 -1.20 11.23
C THR A 475 -12.43 -1.69 12.33
N GLY A 476 -12.17 -1.42 13.60
CA GLY A 476 -13.04 -1.90 14.69
C GLY A 476 -14.38 -1.15 14.79
N SER A 477 -15.50 -1.83 14.53
CA SER A 477 -16.79 -1.41 15.11
C SER A 477 -16.67 -1.39 16.65
N PHE A 478 -17.34 -0.45 17.33
CA PHE A 478 -17.24 -0.17 18.78
C PHE A 478 -17.70 -1.31 19.73
N LEU A 479 -17.74 -2.56 19.29
CA LEU A 479 -18.71 -3.51 19.83
C LEU A 479 -18.21 -4.61 20.76
N ASN A 480 -16.93 -4.68 21.18
CA ASN A 480 -16.55 -5.56 22.29
C ASN A 480 -15.27 -5.08 23.03
N PHE A 481 -15.44 -4.46 24.21
CA PHE A 481 -14.36 -4.30 25.17
C PHE A 481 -14.25 -5.55 26.06
N ASP A 482 -13.04 -6.07 26.24
CA ASP A 482 -12.75 -7.13 27.20
C ASP A 482 -12.53 -6.54 28.60
N ILE A 483 -13.08 -7.17 29.64
CA ILE A 483 -12.73 -6.83 31.03
C ILE A 483 -11.35 -7.40 31.32
N ILE A 484 -10.36 -6.53 31.53
CA ILE A 484 -8.99 -6.93 31.84
C ILE A 484 -8.69 -6.88 33.35
N ALA A 485 -9.45 -6.08 34.11
CA ALA A 485 -9.38 -6.06 35.56
C ALA A 485 -10.72 -5.68 36.19
N ASP A 486 -11.05 -6.33 37.31
CA ASP A 486 -12.22 -6.06 38.14
C ASP A 486 -11.81 -6.01 39.61
N ASN A 487 -12.41 -5.12 40.40
CA ASN A 487 -12.04 -4.80 41.80
C ASN A 487 -10.71 -4.03 42.00
N VAL A 488 -10.36 -3.12 41.09
CA VAL A 488 -9.19 -2.25 41.28
C VAL A 488 -9.49 -1.19 42.35
N LEU A 489 -8.67 -1.12 43.40
CA LEU A 489 -8.89 -0.21 44.54
C LEU A 489 -8.10 1.09 44.44
N GLU A 490 -7.05 1.09 43.62
CA GLU A 490 -6.17 2.23 43.36
C GLU A 490 -6.60 2.91 42.05
N THR A 491 -6.08 4.12 41.81
CA THR A 491 -6.40 4.88 40.59
C THR A 491 -5.30 4.82 39.53
N VAL A 492 -4.33 3.93 39.73
CA VAL A 492 -3.28 3.61 38.76
C VAL A 492 -3.34 2.11 38.50
N TYR A 493 -3.22 1.70 37.24
CA TYR A 493 -3.22 0.30 36.83
C TYR A 493 -2.25 0.06 35.69
N PHE A 494 -1.43 -0.99 35.80
CA PHE A 494 -0.53 -1.43 34.74
C PHE A 494 -1.15 -2.63 34.03
N ASP A 495 -1.50 -2.45 32.76
CA ASP A 495 -1.82 -3.56 31.88
C ASP A 495 -0.51 -4.22 31.42
N GLU A 496 -0.08 -5.25 32.14
CA GLU A 496 1.14 -6.02 31.86
C GLU A 496 0.84 -7.36 31.14
N ASP A 497 -0.31 -7.45 30.46
CA ASP A 497 -0.74 -8.69 29.81
C ASP A 497 0.27 -9.14 28.73
N SER A 498 0.67 -10.41 28.82
CA SER A 498 1.53 -11.07 27.84
C SER A 498 0.98 -11.10 26.41
N ASN A 499 -0.31 -10.79 26.23
CA ASN A 499 -0.98 -10.73 24.93
C ASN A 499 -0.99 -9.31 24.30
N LEU A 500 -0.30 -8.33 24.90
CA LEU A 500 -0.08 -7.03 24.26
C LEU A 500 0.76 -7.23 22.99
N VAL A 501 0.15 -6.95 21.84
CA VAL A 501 0.72 -7.07 20.51
C VAL A 501 1.49 -5.79 20.19
N PRO A 502 2.78 -5.87 19.86
CA PRO A 502 3.56 -4.71 19.47
C PRO A 502 2.95 -3.98 18.26
N LYS A 503 2.95 -2.64 18.29
CA LYS A 503 2.38 -1.73 17.27
C LYS A 503 0.86 -1.80 17.10
N ALA A 504 0.16 -2.51 17.98
CA ALA A 504 -1.29 -2.53 17.98
C ALA A 504 -1.83 -1.38 18.82
N THR A 505 -2.90 -0.72 18.36
CA THR A 505 -3.53 0.36 19.12
C THR A 505 -4.49 -0.25 20.13
N TYR A 506 -4.53 0.27 21.36
CA TYR A 506 -5.48 -0.20 22.38
C TYR A 506 -6.35 0.95 22.86
N CYS A 507 -7.64 0.70 23.03
CA CYS A 507 -8.57 1.63 23.67
C CYS A 507 -8.90 1.13 25.07
N TYR A 508 -8.91 2.03 26.06
CA TYR A 508 -9.23 1.70 27.45
C TYR A 508 -10.46 2.47 27.94
N LEU A 509 -11.24 1.82 28.79
CA LEU A 509 -12.39 2.40 29.46
C LEU A 509 -12.34 2.00 30.95
N VAL A 510 -12.58 2.96 31.84
CA VAL A 510 -12.63 2.73 33.29
C VAL A 510 -14.02 3.08 33.82
N GLU A 511 -14.60 2.18 34.61
CA GLU A 511 -15.87 2.37 35.31
C GLU A 511 -15.65 2.41 36.83
N ALA A 512 -16.28 3.38 37.50
CA ALA A 512 -16.36 3.43 38.96
C ALA A 512 -17.60 2.69 39.48
N MET A 513 -17.37 1.70 40.33
CA MET A 513 -18.37 0.70 40.73
C MET A 513 -18.79 0.85 42.19
N THR A 514 -20.08 0.66 42.45
CA THR A 514 -20.62 0.58 43.82
C THR A 514 -20.46 -0.82 44.41
N ALA A 515 -20.74 -0.97 45.72
CA ALA A 515 -20.71 -2.27 46.41
C ALA A 515 -21.67 -3.33 45.84
N ASN A 516 -22.62 -2.93 44.98
CA ASN A 516 -23.58 -3.82 44.30
C ASN A 516 -23.25 -4.01 42.80
N ASP A 517 -22.02 -3.74 42.38
CA ASP A 517 -21.53 -3.85 40.99
C ASP A 517 -22.34 -3.04 39.96
N THR A 518 -22.90 -1.92 40.40
CA THR A 518 -23.54 -0.95 39.49
C THR A 518 -22.56 0.17 39.17
N ALA A 519 -22.29 0.38 37.88
CA ALA A 519 -21.46 1.48 37.38
C ALA A 519 -22.14 2.83 37.67
N THR A 520 -21.39 3.78 38.23
CA THR A 520 -21.91 5.10 38.61
C THR A 520 -21.30 6.25 37.82
N VAL A 521 -20.09 6.07 37.30
CA VAL A 521 -19.36 7.01 36.46
C VAL A 521 -18.46 6.21 35.53
N THR A 522 -18.38 6.60 34.26
CA THR A 522 -17.46 6.04 33.26
C THR A 522 -16.48 7.13 32.81
N SER A 523 -15.28 6.75 32.37
CA SER A 523 -14.32 7.70 31.80
C SER A 523 -14.85 8.30 30.49
N SER A 524 -14.86 9.63 30.38
CA SER A 524 -15.34 10.33 29.18
C SER A 524 -14.29 10.24 28.06
N LEU A 525 -14.65 9.63 26.92
CA LEU A 525 -13.90 9.80 25.68
C LEU A 525 -14.57 10.93 24.87
N ASP A 526 -14.25 12.18 25.18
CA ASP A 526 -14.67 13.34 24.38
C ASP A 526 -13.42 14.02 23.78
N LEU A 527 -13.14 13.73 22.51
CA LEU A 527 -11.99 14.27 21.77
C LEU A 527 -12.04 15.80 21.61
N LYS A 528 -13.17 16.47 21.89
CA LYS A 528 -13.29 17.93 21.74
C LYS A 528 -12.65 18.74 22.86
N ASP A 529 -12.54 18.20 24.08
CA ASP A 529 -11.98 18.94 25.22
C ASP A 529 -10.46 18.84 25.34
N PHE A 530 -9.81 18.02 24.50
CA PHE A 530 -8.36 18.01 24.31
C PHE A 530 -7.82 19.35 23.75
N ILE A 531 -8.70 20.19 23.18
CA ILE A 531 -8.30 21.33 22.33
C ILE A 531 -8.39 22.70 23.02
N SER A 532 -8.89 22.82 24.27
CA SER A 532 -9.06 24.14 24.91
C SER A 532 -8.19 24.38 26.15
N ASN A 533 -6.97 24.85 25.89
CA ASN A 533 -6.17 25.73 26.76
C ASN A 533 -5.88 25.27 28.21
N VAL A 534 -4.77 24.55 28.41
CA VAL A 534 -3.85 24.85 29.52
C VAL A 534 -2.39 24.53 29.13
N GLY A 535 -1.69 25.54 28.58
CA GLY A 535 -0.25 25.71 28.82
C GLY A 535 0.77 25.20 27.77
N GLY A 536 1.06 26.03 26.77
CA GLY A 536 2.43 26.19 26.26
C GLY A 536 2.70 25.72 24.83
N SER A 537 2.50 26.58 23.83
CA SER A 537 3.11 26.39 22.51
C SER A 537 3.41 27.74 21.85
N THR A 538 4.69 28.10 21.80
CA THR A 538 5.23 29.17 20.96
C THR A 538 6.48 28.60 20.30
N ILE A 539 6.54 28.64 18.97
CA ILE A 539 7.65 28.07 18.18
C ILE A 539 8.47 29.21 17.57
N TYR A 540 9.78 29.01 17.59
CA TYR A 540 10.80 29.80 16.91
C TYR A 540 11.49 28.90 15.86
N THR A 541 11.96 29.46 14.75
CA THR A 541 12.67 28.67 13.75
C THR A 541 14.15 28.51 14.12
N PRO A 542 14.86 27.49 13.59
CA PRO A 542 16.30 27.32 13.84
C PRO A 542 17.15 28.52 13.44
N ASP A 543 16.65 29.31 12.48
CA ASP A 543 17.33 30.51 11.94
C ASP A 543 16.91 31.82 12.63
N ASP A 544 15.81 31.84 13.41
CA ASP A 544 15.36 32.99 14.21
C ASP A 544 14.67 32.55 15.51
N LEU A 545 15.45 32.58 16.59
CA LEU A 545 15.06 32.18 17.95
C LEU A 545 14.33 33.26 18.76
N PHE A 546 14.06 34.43 18.17
CA PHE A 546 13.60 35.61 18.94
C PHE A 546 12.28 36.20 18.46
N ASN A 547 11.86 35.91 17.22
CA ASN A 547 10.55 36.30 16.71
C ASN A 547 9.64 35.08 16.59
N PRO A 548 8.53 35.01 17.35
CA PRO A 548 7.64 33.87 17.29
C PRO A 548 6.90 33.85 15.95
N VAL A 549 6.81 32.67 15.34
CA VAL A 549 6.05 32.48 14.09
C VAL A 549 4.56 32.45 14.43
N PRO A 550 3.71 33.30 13.83
CA PRO A 550 2.27 33.21 13.98
C PRO A 550 1.77 31.93 13.30
N LEU A 551 1.07 31.07 14.04
CA LEU A 551 0.38 29.91 13.49
C LEU A 551 -0.97 30.35 12.91
N ILE A 552 -1.28 29.88 11.70
CA ILE A 552 -2.60 30.01 11.06
C ILE A 552 -3.18 28.61 10.91
N LEU A 553 -4.44 28.44 11.32
CA LEU A 553 -5.15 27.16 11.42
C LEU A 553 -5.87 26.83 10.10
N GLU A 554 -5.71 25.59 9.62
CA GLU A 554 -6.66 24.88 8.75
C GLU A 554 -6.89 23.46 9.32
N ASP A 555 -8.06 22.88 9.06
CA ASP A 555 -8.74 21.85 9.88
C ASP A 555 -7.90 20.63 10.32
N GLY A 556 -7.79 20.44 11.64
CA GLY A 556 -7.93 19.12 12.26
C GLY A 556 -6.71 18.25 12.53
N THR A 557 -5.50 18.60 12.08
CA THR A 557 -4.32 17.72 12.28
C THR A 557 -3.24 18.40 13.11
N PHE A 558 -2.93 17.83 14.28
CA PHE A 558 -1.68 18.11 14.99
C PHE A 558 -0.64 17.08 14.54
N TYR A 559 0.53 17.55 14.13
CA TYR A 559 1.74 16.74 14.13
C TYR A 559 2.62 17.21 15.28
N VAL A 560 2.88 16.33 16.23
CA VAL A 560 4.14 16.35 16.96
C VAL A 560 4.95 15.24 16.30
N GLU A 561 6.04 15.61 15.62
CA GLU A 561 7.06 14.63 15.26
C GLU A 561 7.51 13.95 16.55
N GLU A 562 7.22 12.67 16.72
CA GLU A 562 7.96 11.88 17.69
C GLU A 562 9.34 11.69 17.08
N THR A 563 10.29 12.45 17.60
CA THR A 563 11.70 12.10 17.52
C THR A 563 11.85 10.68 18.08
N ALA A 564 11.78 9.66 17.23
CA ALA A 564 12.68 8.54 17.41
C ALA A 564 14.07 9.15 17.29
N GLN A 565 14.71 9.42 18.42
CA GLN A 565 16.16 9.66 18.46
C GLN A 565 16.85 8.34 18.11
N TYR A 566 16.66 7.83 16.89
CA TYR A 566 17.63 6.90 16.35
C TYR A 566 18.86 7.74 16.03
N VAL A 567 19.99 7.34 16.60
CA VAL A 567 21.26 7.93 16.21
C VAL A 567 21.64 7.20 14.93
N LEU A 568 21.75 7.91 13.80
CA LEU A 568 22.23 7.30 12.56
C LEU A 568 23.55 6.58 12.84
N GLY A 569 23.61 5.29 12.53
CA GLY A 569 24.70 4.37 12.82
C GLY A 569 24.63 3.57 14.13
N ASP A 570 23.62 3.77 14.98
CA ASP A 570 23.45 3.08 16.27
C ASP A 570 22.34 2.01 16.18
N LEU A 571 22.67 0.84 15.64
CA LEU A 571 21.70 -0.25 15.45
C LEU A 571 21.33 -0.98 16.74
N ASN A 572 22.09 -0.81 17.82
CA ASN A 572 21.74 -1.44 19.10
C ASN A 572 21.04 -0.48 20.08
N GLY A 573 20.84 0.78 19.70
CA GLY A 573 20.02 1.77 20.40
C GLY A 573 20.62 2.24 21.73
N ASN A 574 21.95 2.17 21.88
CA ASN A 574 22.62 2.56 23.13
C ASN A 574 23.02 4.05 23.19
N GLY A 575 22.70 4.81 22.15
CA GLY A 575 23.03 6.21 21.95
C GLY A 575 24.42 6.48 21.36
N VAL A 576 25.18 5.45 20.98
CA VAL A 576 26.59 5.56 20.56
C VAL A 576 26.85 4.72 19.30
N VAL A 577 27.29 5.39 18.24
CA VAL A 577 27.74 4.73 17.00
C VAL A 577 29.12 4.10 17.21
N GLN A 578 29.19 2.78 17.22
CA GLN A 578 30.43 2.04 17.50
C GLN A 578 30.57 0.75 16.67
N ALA A 579 31.68 0.02 16.87
CA ALA A 579 31.95 -1.21 16.13
C ALA A 579 30.92 -2.33 16.38
N ALA A 580 30.18 -2.28 17.51
CA ALA A 580 29.10 -3.22 17.79
C ALA A 580 27.91 -3.03 16.84
N ASP A 581 27.65 -1.80 16.40
CA ASP A 581 26.58 -1.49 15.44
C ASP A 581 26.91 -1.97 14.05
N ALA A 582 28.17 -1.78 13.64
CA ALA A 582 28.68 -2.34 12.39
C ALA A 582 28.66 -3.87 12.39
N LEU A 583 28.91 -4.51 13.54
CA LEU A 583 28.79 -5.97 13.67
C LEU A 583 27.33 -6.41 13.45
N LEU A 584 26.37 -5.71 14.05
CA LEU A 584 24.95 -5.99 13.88
C LEU A 584 24.49 -5.77 12.43
N SER A 585 25.02 -4.73 11.77
CA SER A 585 24.83 -4.48 10.33
C SER A 585 25.38 -5.64 9.49
N LEU A 586 26.57 -6.16 9.81
CA LEU A 586 27.14 -7.35 9.13
C LEU A 586 26.35 -8.63 9.38
N GLN A 587 25.76 -8.80 10.57
CA GLN A 587 24.90 -9.94 10.89
C GLN A 587 23.59 -9.91 10.09
N PHE A 588 22.95 -8.73 9.98
CA PHE A 588 21.79 -8.53 9.11
C PHE A 588 22.15 -8.77 7.63
N ALA A 589 23.30 -8.27 7.18
CA ALA A 589 23.81 -8.46 5.83
C ALA A 589 23.94 -9.93 5.40
N VAL A 590 24.36 -10.83 6.29
CA VAL A 590 24.46 -12.27 5.98
C VAL A 590 23.18 -13.04 6.27
N GLY A 591 22.15 -12.39 6.80
CA GLY A 591 20.93 -13.07 7.24
C GLY A 591 21.13 -13.90 8.51
N GLN A 592 22.22 -13.66 9.25
CA GLN A 592 22.44 -14.21 10.59
C GLN A 592 21.51 -13.45 11.53
N THR A 593 20.30 -13.95 11.63
CA THR A 593 19.26 -13.38 12.47
C THR A 593 19.60 -13.66 13.95
N PRO A 594 19.73 -12.65 14.83
CA PRO A 594 19.17 -12.77 16.19
C PRO A 594 17.67 -13.13 16.03
N PRO A 595 16.92 -13.55 17.05
CA PRO A 595 15.61 -14.22 16.87
C PRO A 595 14.48 -13.48 16.08
N SER A 596 14.72 -12.36 15.39
CA SER A 596 13.77 -11.60 14.56
C SER A 596 14.49 -10.83 13.42
N PRO A 597 13.79 -10.47 12.31
CA PRO A 597 14.25 -9.47 11.33
C PRO A 597 14.58 -8.11 11.98
N PRO A 598 15.39 -7.23 11.36
CA PRO A 598 15.69 -5.91 11.90
C PRO A 598 14.41 -5.11 12.14
N SER A 599 14.32 -4.44 13.28
CA SER A 599 13.23 -3.51 13.56
C SER A 599 13.30 -2.26 12.67
N GLN A 600 12.21 -1.51 12.59
CA GLN A 600 12.16 -0.27 11.80
C GLN A 600 13.21 0.77 12.25
N GLU A 601 13.43 0.90 13.56
CA GLU A 601 14.47 1.76 14.13
C GLU A 601 15.87 1.31 13.71
N GLN A 602 16.11 0.00 13.64
CA GLN A 602 17.38 -0.56 13.20
C GLN A 602 17.61 -0.37 11.70
N ILE A 603 16.54 -0.37 10.89
CA ILE A 603 16.61 -0.03 9.47
C ILE A 603 17.01 1.44 9.31
N PHE A 604 16.36 2.36 10.04
CA PHE A 604 16.69 3.78 9.97
C PHE A 604 18.05 4.14 10.56
N ALA A 605 18.45 3.50 11.66
CA ALA A 605 19.78 3.67 12.24
C ALA A 605 20.87 2.99 11.40
N GLY A 606 20.54 1.87 10.75
CA GLY A 606 21.50 1.01 10.08
C GLY A 606 21.73 1.27 8.60
N ASP A 607 21.10 2.31 8.05
CA ASP A 607 21.21 2.72 6.64
C ASP A 607 21.76 4.16 6.49
N PRO A 608 23.04 4.40 6.81
CA PRO A 608 23.68 5.70 6.64
C PRO A 608 23.87 6.13 5.17
N ASN A 609 23.76 5.22 4.20
CA ASN A 609 23.88 5.58 2.77
C ASN A 609 22.51 5.92 2.12
N GLY A 610 21.40 5.58 2.79
CA GLY A 610 20.03 5.93 2.41
C GLY A 610 19.47 5.09 1.26
N ASN A 611 19.96 3.87 1.06
CA ASN A 611 19.52 2.98 -0.03
C ASN A 611 18.36 2.04 0.36
N GLY A 612 17.91 2.10 1.62
CA GLY A 612 16.78 1.37 2.19
C GLY A 612 17.12 -0.03 2.70
N ILE A 613 18.39 -0.46 2.71
CA ILE A 613 18.80 -1.83 3.05
C ILE A 613 20.03 -1.81 3.95
N ILE A 614 20.00 -2.54 5.07
CA ILE A 614 21.20 -2.75 5.90
C ILE A 614 22.12 -3.77 5.24
N GLU A 615 23.28 -3.34 4.76
CA GLU A 615 24.28 -4.19 4.09
C GLU A 615 25.73 -3.91 4.52
N ALA A 616 26.71 -4.61 3.92
CA ALA A 616 28.13 -4.43 4.27
C ALA A 616 28.64 -3.00 4.00
N ALA A 617 27.98 -2.28 3.08
CA ALA A 617 28.26 -0.88 2.79
C ALA A 617 28.05 0.01 4.02
N ASP A 618 26.96 -0.22 4.74
CA ASP A 618 26.59 0.52 5.93
C ASP A 618 27.54 0.21 7.08
N ALA A 619 27.91 -1.05 7.24
CA ALA A 619 28.92 -1.46 8.22
C ALA A 619 30.24 -0.71 8.01
N SER A 620 30.71 -0.52 6.76
CA SER A 620 31.92 0.28 6.47
C SER A 620 31.76 1.75 6.89
N MET A 621 30.59 2.35 6.65
CA MET A 621 30.30 3.75 7.02
C MET A 621 30.17 3.94 8.52
N ILE A 622 29.51 3.01 9.22
CA ILE A 622 29.37 3.00 10.68
C ILE A 622 30.73 2.84 11.34
N LEU A 623 31.56 1.92 10.83
CA LEU A 623 32.95 1.77 11.27
C LEU A 623 33.74 3.05 11.07
N TYR A 624 33.58 3.72 9.91
CA TYR A 624 34.24 4.99 9.66
C TYR A 624 33.81 6.06 10.67
N TYR A 625 32.51 6.21 10.92
CA TYR A 625 31.98 7.15 11.91
C TYR A 625 32.51 6.85 13.31
N ALA A 626 32.49 5.59 13.72
CA ALA A 626 32.98 5.15 15.04
C ALA A 626 34.45 5.53 15.29
N VAL A 627 35.27 5.60 14.23
CA VAL A 627 36.69 6.00 14.33
C VAL A 627 36.89 7.51 14.19
N HIS A 628 36.12 8.18 13.34
CA HIS A 628 36.40 9.58 12.95
C HIS A 628 35.44 10.61 13.56
N GLY A 629 34.35 10.19 14.17
CA GLY A 629 33.30 11.07 14.72
C GLY A 629 32.52 11.85 13.67
N GLN A 630 32.65 11.45 12.40
CA GLN A 630 32.00 12.06 11.25
C GLN A 630 31.79 11.01 10.16
N TRP A 631 30.77 11.19 9.33
CA TRP A 631 30.53 10.32 8.19
C TRP A 631 31.62 10.50 7.11
N PRO A 632 31.85 9.48 6.26
CA PRO A 632 32.75 9.58 5.12
C PRO A 632 32.41 10.82 4.27
N PRO A 633 33.43 11.60 3.85
CA PRO A 633 33.19 12.82 3.08
C PRO A 633 32.57 12.50 1.71
N ILE A 634 31.42 13.11 1.43
CA ILE A 634 30.74 12.97 0.14
C ILE A 634 31.67 13.48 -0.98
N PRO A 635 32.02 12.66 -1.99
CA PRO A 635 32.89 13.10 -3.06
C PRO A 635 32.23 14.24 -3.85
N THR A 636 32.86 15.41 -3.88
CA THR A 636 32.41 16.53 -4.70
C THR A 636 32.32 16.12 -6.17
N THR A 637 31.26 16.52 -6.87
CA THR A 637 30.86 16.14 -8.24
C THR A 637 31.95 16.25 -9.34
N ASN A 638 33.12 16.82 -9.04
CA ASN A 638 34.25 16.99 -9.95
C ASN A 638 35.41 15.99 -9.75
N GLN A 639 35.32 15.04 -8.83
CA GLN A 639 36.31 13.96 -8.67
C GLN A 639 35.70 12.61 -9.05
N LYS A 640 35.46 12.39 -10.36
CA LYS A 640 35.41 11.01 -10.86
C LYS A 640 36.82 10.43 -10.69
N PRO A 641 37.00 9.32 -9.96
CA PRO A 641 38.31 8.68 -9.87
C PRO A 641 38.83 8.34 -11.28
N VAL A 642 40.14 8.49 -11.46
CA VAL A 642 40.84 8.26 -12.73
C VAL A 642 40.63 6.81 -13.17
N ARG A 643 40.31 6.61 -14.46
CA ARG A 643 40.23 5.29 -15.13
C ARG A 643 41.45 4.43 -14.77
N SER A 644 41.25 3.27 -14.13
CA SER A 644 42.29 2.22 -14.13
C SER A 644 42.27 1.45 -15.45
N GLY A 645 41.07 1.24 -16.04
CA GLY A 645 40.89 0.41 -17.24
C GLY A 645 41.13 -1.09 -16.97
N GLU A 646 41.29 -1.48 -15.71
CA GLU A 646 41.57 -2.84 -15.27
C GLU A 646 40.29 -3.49 -14.73
N THR A 647 40.05 -4.73 -15.11
CA THR A 647 38.90 -5.52 -14.65
C THR A 647 39.18 -6.12 -13.28
N THR A 648 38.25 -5.93 -12.35
CA THR A 648 38.29 -6.57 -11.03
C THR A 648 37.71 -7.97 -11.14
N THR A 649 38.42 -8.96 -10.62
CA THR A 649 37.95 -10.35 -10.60
C THR A 649 37.83 -10.81 -9.15
N ILE A 650 36.69 -11.42 -8.82
CA ILE A 650 36.51 -12.17 -7.58
C ILE A 650 36.35 -13.64 -7.94
N ALA A 651 37.25 -14.48 -7.43
CA ALA A 651 37.37 -15.87 -7.82
C ALA A 651 37.38 -16.79 -6.59
N LEU A 652 36.62 -17.88 -6.67
CA LEU A 652 36.88 -19.05 -5.82
C LEU A 652 38.01 -19.87 -6.45
N VAL A 653 38.91 -20.41 -5.63
CA VAL A 653 40.05 -21.21 -6.09
C VAL A 653 39.72 -22.70 -6.04
N ASP A 654 39.98 -23.41 -7.14
CA ASP A 654 39.84 -24.86 -7.24
C ASP A 654 40.58 -25.60 -6.11
N VAL A 655 39.97 -26.68 -5.60
CA VAL A 655 40.52 -27.45 -4.49
C VAL A 655 40.22 -28.93 -4.64
N ILE A 656 41.14 -29.76 -4.12
CA ILE A 656 41.01 -31.21 -4.09
C ILE A 656 40.92 -31.66 -2.63
N GLY A 657 39.95 -32.50 -2.31
CA GLY A 657 39.73 -33.02 -0.96
C GLY A 657 39.41 -34.50 -0.93
N ALA A 658 39.60 -35.15 0.22
CA ALA A 658 39.19 -36.54 0.42
C ALA A 658 37.81 -36.59 1.09
N ALA A 659 37.01 -37.63 0.79
CA ALA A 659 35.72 -37.86 1.46
C ALA A 659 35.89 -37.86 2.99
N GLY A 660 34.96 -37.22 3.70
CA GLY A 660 35.00 -37.05 5.16
C GLY A 660 36.04 -36.07 5.70
N SER A 661 36.90 -35.48 4.85
CA SER A 661 37.90 -34.50 5.28
C SER A 661 37.32 -33.08 5.38
N THR A 662 37.93 -32.24 6.22
CA THR A 662 37.74 -30.78 6.15
C THR A 662 38.81 -30.18 5.25
N ILE A 663 38.38 -29.39 4.26
CA ILE A 663 39.24 -28.70 3.31
C ILE A 663 39.09 -27.19 3.40
N GLN A 664 40.04 -26.47 2.81
CA GLN A 664 40.03 -25.00 2.75
C GLN A 664 39.98 -24.53 1.30
N MET A 665 38.99 -23.70 0.98
CA MET A 665 38.89 -22.98 -0.29
C MET A 665 39.14 -21.50 -0.05
N THR A 666 39.78 -20.82 -1.01
CA THR A 666 40.08 -19.39 -0.89
C THR A 666 39.23 -18.58 -1.85
N LEU A 667 38.65 -17.48 -1.35
CA LEU A 667 38.05 -16.41 -2.14
C LEU A 667 39.11 -15.35 -2.40
N GLN A 668 39.48 -15.14 -3.66
CA GLN A 668 40.53 -14.23 -4.09
C GLN A 668 39.98 -13.05 -4.84
N ALA A 669 40.68 -11.92 -4.76
CA ALA A 669 40.42 -10.76 -5.55
C ALA A 669 41.66 -10.30 -6.30
N THR A 670 41.44 -9.86 -7.54
CA THR A 670 42.45 -9.25 -8.41
C THR A 670 41.96 -7.86 -8.82
N ASN A 671 42.86 -6.88 -8.84
CA ASN A 671 42.59 -5.48 -9.18
C ASN A 671 41.47 -4.86 -8.31
N LEU A 672 41.48 -5.06 -6.99
CA LEU A 672 40.58 -4.30 -6.13
C LEU A 672 40.93 -2.81 -6.16
N HIS A 673 39.90 -1.97 -6.06
CA HIS A 673 40.07 -0.52 -5.98
C HIS A 673 39.17 0.05 -4.90
N ASN A 674 39.77 0.72 -3.91
CA ASN A 674 39.08 1.42 -2.84
C ASN A 674 38.08 0.57 -2.04
N PHE A 675 38.30 -0.75 -1.98
CA PHE A 675 37.42 -1.73 -1.36
C PHE A 675 37.39 -1.54 0.16
N ALA A 676 36.23 -1.17 0.70
CA ALA A 676 36.02 -1.00 2.14
C ALA A 676 35.04 -2.02 2.73
N GLY A 677 34.20 -2.64 1.89
CA GLY A 677 33.29 -3.70 2.30
C GLY A 677 32.79 -4.51 1.12
N GLY A 678 32.26 -5.70 1.40
CA GLY A 678 31.65 -6.54 0.38
C GLY A 678 30.78 -7.67 0.94
N GLN A 679 29.88 -8.16 0.09
CA GLN A 679 29.01 -9.30 0.33
C GLN A 679 29.20 -10.34 -0.77
N PHE A 680 29.21 -11.61 -0.37
CA PHE A 680 29.45 -12.74 -1.28
C PHE A 680 28.46 -13.86 -0.97
N VAL A 681 27.84 -14.41 -2.03
CA VAL A 681 26.93 -15.56 -1.93
C VAL A 681 27.54 -16.73 -2.69
N VAL A 682 27.86 -17.80 -1.97
CA VAL A 682 28.41 -19.03 -2.52
C VAL A 682 27.34 -20.12 -2.44
N ILE A 683 27.03 -20.72 -3.58
CA ILE A 683 26.12 -21.86 -3.69
C ILE A 683 26.94 -23.14 -3.84
N TYR A 684 26.63 -24.14 -3.02
CA TYR A 684 27.32 -25.41 -2.98
C TYR A 684 26.34 -26.59 -2.96
N ASP A 685 26.82 -27.76 -3.37
CA ASP A 685 26.05 -29.00 -3.32
C ASP A 685 26.13 -29.60 -1.90
N LYS A 686 25.02 -29.56 -1.17
CA LYS A 686 24.93 -30.07 0.21
C LYS A 686 25.13 -31.59 0.33
N ASP A 687 24.98 -32.33 -0.77
CA ASP A 687 25.19 -33.78 -0.77
C ASP A 687 26.70 -34.11 -0.91
N VAL A 688 27.52 -33.14 -1.33
CA VAL A 688 28.99 -33.24 -1.39
C VAL A 688 29.66 -32.53 -0.22
N ILE A 689 29.13 -31.38 0.20
CA ILE A 689 29.61 -30.58 1.32
C ILE A 689 28.57 -30.66 2.43
N SER A 690 28.90 -31.37 3.50
CA SER A 690 27.98 -31.60 4.62
C SER A 690 27.84 -30.38 5.54
N GLY A 691 28.70 -29.38 5.40
CA GLY A 691 28.54 -28.07 6.04
C GLY A 691 29.79 -27.20 5.96
N ILE A 692 29.60 -25.91 6.24
CA ILE A 692 30.67 -24.93 6.39
C ILE A 692 31.02 -24.77 7.87
N SER A 693 32.22 -25.20 8.24
CA SER A 693 32.68 -25.20 9.62
C SER A 693 33.18 -23.82 10.09
N ASN A 694 33.74 -23.03 9.17
CA ASN A 694 34.28 -21.70 9.48
C ASN A 694 34.54 -20.89 8.20
N VAL A 695 34.50 -19.57 8.31
CA VAL A 695 35.05 -18.64 7.31
C VAL A 695 36.02 -17.71 8.02
N THR A 696 37.28 -17.68 7.58
CA THR A 696 38.32 -16.82 8.15
C THR A 696 38.73 -15.74 7.16
N LYS A 697 39.23 -14.63 7.70
CA LYS A 697 39.74 -13.50 6.91
C LYS A 697 40.96 -13.90 6.09
N GLY A 698 41.01 -13.40 4.85
CA GLY A 698 42.17 -13.55 3.98
C GLY A 698 43.33 -12.63 4.38
N ASP A 699 44.46 -12.79 3.71
CA ASP A 699 45.66 -11.96 3.95
C ASP A 699 45.43 -10.48 3.62
N LYS A 700 44.58 -10.19 2.64
CA LYS A 700 44.21 -8.83 2.24
C LYS A 700 43.27 -8.18 3.24
N THR A 701 42.37 -8.95 3.86
CA THR A 701 41.27 -8.48 4.72
C THR A 701 41.53 -8.75 6.21
N THR A 702 42.78 -8.93 6.63
CA THR A 702 43.12 -9.26 8.03
C THR A 702 42.51 -8.30 9.06
N THR A 703 42.37 -7.02 8.71
CA THR A 703 41.80 -5.97 9.57
C THR A 703 40.28 -5.86 9.50
N PHE A 704 39.63 -6.53 8.55
CA PHE A 704 38.19 -6.43 8.35
C PHE A 704 37.44 -7.11 9.51
N ASN A 705 36.24 -6.63 9.76
CA ASN A 705 35.21 -7.41 10.43
C ASN A 705 34.60 -8.36 9.40
N LEU A 706 34.33 -9.61 9.80
CA LEU A 706 33.78 -10.63 8.92
C LEU A 706 32.69 -11.37 9.68
N GLU A 707 31.53 -11.48 9.05
CA GLU A 707 30.43 -12.36 9.46
C GLU A 707 30.08 -13.30 8.31
N PHE A 708 29.53 -14.46 8.66
CA PHE A 708 29.04 -15.41 7.68
C PHE A 708 27.86 -16.21 8.23
N TYR A 709 27.02 -16.67 7.32
CA TYR A 709 25.90 -17.54 7.63
C TYR A 709 25.81 -18.65 6.58
N ASP A 710 25.81 -19.88 7.04
CA ASP A 710 25.53 -21.08 6.24
C ASP A 710 24.13 -21.55 6.57
N ASP A 711 23.27 -21.67 5.57
CA ASP A 711 21.89 -22.12 5.77
C ASP A 711 21.77 -23.64 5.97
N GLY A 712 22.86 -24.38 5.72
CA GLY A 712 22.89 -25.85 5.76
C GLY A 712 22.09 -26.50 4.62
N LEU A 713 21.56 -25.72 3.69
CA LEU A 713 20.77 -26.14 2.53
C LEU A 713 21.50 -25.91 1.20
N GLY A 714 22.75 -25.44 1.25
CA GLY A 714 23.60 -25.24 0.07
C GLY A 714 23.92 -23.78 -0.23
N GLN A 715 23.68 -22.84 0.69
CA GLN A 715 24.01 -21.43 0.52
C GLN A 715 24.81 -20.88 1.70
N LEU A 716 25.99 -20.35 1.37
CA LEU A 716 26.85 -19.60 2.28
C LEU A 716 26.83 -18.12 1.91
N ARG A 717 26.55 -17.26 2.90
CA ARG A 717 26.64 -15.80 2.81
C ARG A 717 27.83 -15.32 3.63
N ILE A 718 28.62 -14.43 3.07
CA ILE A 718 29.80 -13.85 3.71
C ILE A 718 29.70 -12.33 3.56
N ALA A 719 29.84 -11.59 4.65
CA ALA A 719 29.93 -10.13 4.62
C ALA A 719 31.18 -9.67 5.39
N LEU A 720 31.83 -8.64 4.86
CA LEU A 720 33.01 -8.07 5.49
C LEU A 720 33.11 -6.57 5.24
N ALA A 721 33.59 -5.84 6.25
CA ALA A 721 33.73 -4.38 6.22
C ALA A 721 34.90 -3.91 7.08
N ASP A 722 35.51 -2.79 6.70
CA ASP A 722 36.54 -2.10 7.48
C ASP A 722 36.43 -0.58 7.32
N THR A 723 37.08 0.12 8.24
CA THR A 723 37.37 1.55 8.29
C THR A 723 38.37 2.01 7.21
N LYS A 724 39.07 1.07 6.55
CA LYS A 724 40.15 1.34 5.60
C LYS A 724 39.86 0.71 4.25
N GLN A 725 40.19 1.47 3.22
CA GLN A 725 40.10 1.02 1.83
C GLN A 725 41.33 0.20 1.42
N LEU A 726 41.08 -0.86 0.65
CA LEU A 726 42.10 -1.73 0.10
C LEU A 726 42.10 -1.68 -1.44
N SER A 727 43.28 -1.84 -2.01
CA SER A 727 43.47 -1.96 -3.46
C SER A 727 44.50 -3.04 -3.83
N GLY A 728 44.44 -3.51 -5.07
CA GLY A 728 45.29 -4.57 -5.61
C GLY A 728 44.89 -5.98 -5.16
N ASP A 729 45.75 -6.95 -5.45
CA ASP A 729 45.40 -8.37 -5.39
C ASP A 729 45.57 -8.98 -3.99
N GLY A 730 44.84 -10.06 -3.71
CA GLY A 730 45.02 -10.89 -2.51
C GLY A 730 43.81 -11.75 -2.15
N ASN A 731 43.93 -12.52 -1.07
CA ASN A 731 42.83 -13.34 -0.55
C ASN A 731 41.89 -12.50 0.32
N ILE A 732 40.59 -12.68 0.11
CA ILE A 732 39.50 -12.00 0.82
C ILE A 732 38.99 -12.85 1.98
N ALA A 733 38.84 -14.15 1.77
CA ALA A 733 38.41 -15.09 2.81
C ALA A 733 38.91 -16.51 2.51
N THR A 734 38.97 -17.33 3.56
CA THR A 734 39.22 -18.77 3.47
C THR A 734 38.02 -19.49 4.08
N ILE A 735 37.36 -20.32 3.28
CA ILE A 735 36.17 -21.08 3.62
C ILE A 735 36.62 -22.49 4.01
N SER A 736 36.35 -22.90 5.26
CA SER A 736 36.66 -24.24 5.77
C SER A 736 35.40 -25.10 5.73
N MET A 737 35.41 -26.14 4.91
CA MET A 737 34.22 -26.94 4.60
C MET A 737 34.46 -28.43 4.78
N THR A 738 33.45 -29.14 5.27
CA THR A 738 33.52 -30.59 5.49
C THR A 738 32.89 -31.33 4.32
N LEU A 739 33.63 -32.28 3.76
CA LEU A 739 33.15 -33.13 2.68
C LEU A 739 32.36 -34.31 3.24
N ALA A 740 31.27 -34.71 2.59
CA ALA A 740 30.46 -35.86 3.00
C ALA A 740 31.32 -37.15 3.02
N GLU A 741 31.03 -38.06 3.95
CA GLU A 741 31.80 -39.31 4.10
C GLU A 741 31.54 -40.31 2.95
N ASP A 742 30.36 -40.24 2.33
CA ASP A 742 29.89 -41.15 1.30
C ASP A 742 30.04 -40.61 -0.14
N VAL A 743 30.66 -39.42 -0.30
CA VAL A 743 30.91 -38.86 -1.63
C VAL A 743 31.92 -39.71 -2.41
N THR A 744 31.58 -40.00 -3.67
CA THR A 744 32.38 -40.89 -4.51
C THR A 744 33.68 -40.21 -4.98
N VAL A 745 34.80 -40.93 -4.91
CA VAL A 745 36.09 -40.49 -5.48
C VAL A 745 35.96 -40.27 -6.99
N GLY A 746 36.49 -39.16 -7.49
CA GLY A 746 36.37 -38.72 -8.87
C GLY A 746 35.17 -37.81 -9.15
N THR A 747 34.30 -37.57 -8.17
CA THR A 747 33.25 -36.55 -8.27
C THR A 747 33.86 -35.15 -8.41
N ASN A 748 33.33 -34.37 -9.34
CA ASN A 748 33.63 -32.94 -9.50
C ASN A 748 32.33 -32.15 -9.35
N VAL A 749 32.31 -31.18 -8.44
CA VAL A 749 31.19 -30.26 -8.28
C VAL A 749 31.64 -28.82 -8.43
N THR A 750 30.78 -27.98 -8.99
CA THR A 750 31.03 -26.54 -9.09
C THR A 750 30.50 -25.84 -7.86
N LEU A 751 31.37 -25.08 -7.19
CA LEU A 751 30.96 -24.13 -6.16
C LEU A 751 30.77 -22.79 -6.82
N ARG A 752 29.51 -22.34 -6.88
CA ARG A 752 29.14 -21.17 -7.66
C ARG A 752 29.19 -19.91 -6.80
N LEU A 753 30.00 -18.95 -7.21
CA LEU A 753 29.92 -17.58 -6.69
C LEU A 753 28.71 -16.90 -7.36
N ALA A 754 27.55 -17.00 -6.73
CA ALA A 754 26.28 -16.57 -7.30
C ALA A 754 26.15 -15.05 -7.30
N ASP A 755 26.53 -14.43 -6.19
CA ASP A 755 26.46 -12.98 -6.03
C ASP A 755 27.69 -12.38 -5.35
N THR A 756 28.00 -11.15 -5.75
CA THR A 756 29.14 -10.36 -5.26
C THR A 756 28.77 -8.90 -5.30
N LYS A 757 28.74 -8.25 -4.14
CA LYS A 757 28.67 -6.79 -4.02
C LYS A 757 29.96 -6.29 -3.38
N LEU A 758 30.52 -5.20 -3.91
CA LEU A 758 31.73 -4.56 -3.40
C LEU A 758 31.42 -3.08 -3.23
N ASN A 759 31.84 -2.48 -2.12
CA ASN A 759 31.60 -1.07 -1.84
C ASN A 759 32.87 -0.32 -1.46
N ASP A 760 32.85 0.98 -1.75
CA ASP A 760 33.84 1.91 -1.22
C ASP A 760 33.47 2.37 0.21
N LEU A 761 34.29 3.25 0.78
CA LEU A 761 34.13 3.72 2.16
C LEU A 761 32.94 4.68 2.31
N ASN A 762 32.37 5.17 1.21
CA ASN A 762 31.19 6.04 1.18
C ASN A 762 29.90 5.23 0.97
N GLY A 763 29.98 3.90 1.08
CA GLY A 763 28.84 3.01 0.88
C GLY A 763 28.36 2.91 -0.58
N ARG A 764 29.16 3.39 -1.56
CA ARG A 764 28.79 3.29 -2.97
C ARG A 764 29.18 1.93 -3.52
N ASP A 765 28.30 1.34 -4.31
CA ASP A 765 28.63 0.13 -5.08
C ASP A 765 29.84 0.39 -5.99
N PHE A 766 30.61 -0.65 -6.27
CA PHE A 766 31.84 -0.61 -7.03
C PHE A 766 31.65 -0.06 -8.44
N ILE A 767 30.56 -0.44 -9.13
CA ILE A 767 30.25 0.06 -10.48
C ILE A 767 29.94 1.56 -10.46
N THR A 768 29.25 2.05 -9.42
CA THR A 768 28.90 3.47 -9.30
C THR A 768 30.05 4.30 -8.72
N SER A 769 30.95 3.67 -7.97
CA SER A 769 32.16 4.27 -7.43
C SER A 769 33.18 4.66 -8.52
N PHE A 770 33.16 3.98 -9.68
CA PHE A 770 34.09 4.21 -10.79
C PHE A 770 33.40 4.10 -12.16
N ALA A 771 33.54 5.13 -13.00
CA ALA A 771 32.75 5.32 -14.21
C ALA A 771 32.97 4.33 -15.38
N ASP A 772 33.77 3.26 -15.24
CA ASP A 772 34.08 2.31 -16.32
C ASP A 772 34.58 0.92 -15.83
N ASN A 773 34.31 0.51 -14.58
CA ASN A 773 34.83 -0.77 -14.06
C ASN A 773 33.91 -1.96 -14.40
N SER A 774 34.53 -3.13 -14.66
CA SER A 774 33.84 -4.40 -14.84
C SER A 774 34.22 -5.37 -13.72
N LEU A 775 33.23 -6.13 -13.23
CA LEU A 775 33.42 -7.16 -12.21
C LEU A 775 33.24 -8.53 -12.86
N ILE A 776 34.28 -9.36 -12.80
CA ILE A 776 34.21 -10.77 -13.19
C ILE A 776 34.07 -11.62 -11.93
N LYS A 777 33.14 -12.58 -11.97
CA LYS A 777 32.93 -13.60 -10.93
C LYS A 777 33.36 -14.95 -11.46
N GLU A 778 34.30 -15.61 -10.80
CA GLU A 778 34.78 -16.95 -11.18
C GLU A 778 34.41 -17.98 -10.11
N SER A 779 33.73 -19.03 -10.55
CA SER A 779 33.34 -20.17 -9.71
C SER A 779 34.45 -21.22 -9.70
N ALA A 780 34.52 -22.05 -8.66
CA ALA A 780 35.55 -23.07 -8.51
C ALA A 780 35.00 -24.47 -8.78
N ILE A 781 35.91 -25.38 -9.12
CA ILE A 781 35.69 -26.81 -9.13
C ILE A 781 36.28 -27.41 -7.85
N LEU A 782 35.46 -28.19 -7.15
CA LEU A 782 35.86 -29.07 -6.07
C LEU A 782 35.94 -30.50 -6.60
N SER A 783 37.11 -31.12 -6.46
CA SER A 783 37.34 -32.51 -6.87
C SER A 783 37.55 -33.43 -5.66
N ILE A 784 36.89 -34.59 -5.68
CA ILE A 784 37.07 -35.63 -4.66
C ILE A 784 38.20 -36.57 -5.07
N GLY A 785 39.32 -36.55 -4.33
CA GLY A 785 40.50 -37.38 -4.55
C GLY A 785 40.63 -38.57 -3.59
N GLU A 786 41.60 -39.45 -3.84
CA GLU A 786 41.91 -40.59 -2.96
C GLU A 786 42.53 -40.13 -1.63
N THR A 787 42.19 -40.84 -0.54
CA THR A 787 42.78 -40.62 0.79
C THR A 787 44.26 -41.06 0.80
N VAL A 788 45.20 -40.12 0.80
CA VAL A 788 46.62 -40.44 1.02
C VAL A 788 46.89 -40.39 2.53
N SER A 789 46.75 -41.52 3.22
CA SER A 789 47.17 -41.62 4.62
C SER A 789 48.70 -41.69 4.69
N GLU A 790 49.36 -40.57 5.00
CA GLU A 790 50.77 -40.57 5.41
C GLU A 790 50.90 -41.14 6.84
N TYR A 791 51.38 -42.38 6.93
CA TYR A 791 51.78 -42.97 8.21
C TYR A 791 53.18 -42.49 8.60
N PHE A 792 53.29 -41.69 9.66
CA PHE A 792 54.58 -41.40 10.29
C PHE A 792 55.07 -42.63 11.07
N ILE A 793 56.05 -43.35 10.53
CA ILE A 793 56.79 -44.39 11.26
C ILE A 793 57.90 -43.74 12.07
N TYR A 794 57.74 -43.65 13.39
CA TYR A 794 58.83 -43.27 14.29
C TYR A 794 59.74 -44.48 14.55
N LEU A 795 60.93 -44.50 13.95
CA LEU A 795 62.00 -45.43 14.32
C LEU A 795 62.81 -44.85 15.49
N PRO A 796 62.94 -45.56 16.63
CA PRO A 796 63.80 -45.11 17.72
C PRO A 796 65.26 -45.25 17.33
N ILE A 797 65.99 -44.13 17.30
CA ILE A 797 67.45 -44.13 17.21
C ILE A 797 68.01 -44.53 18.58
N VAL A 798 68.51 -45.77 18.68
CA VAL A 798 69.37 -46.19 19.79
C VAL A 798 70.79 -45.73 19.46
N LEU A 799 71.27 -44.68 20.12
CA LEU A 799 72.67 -44.26 20.06
C LEU A 799 73.55 -45.32 20.75
N LYS A 800 74.59 -45.77 20.04
CA LYS A 800 75.76 -46.46 20.60
C LYS A 800 76.98 -45.58 20.45
#